data_AF-A0A418BAJ3-F1
#
_entry.id   AF-A0A418BAJ3-F1
#
_cell.length_a   1.000
_cell.length_b   1.000
_cell.length_c   1.000
_cell.angle_alpha   90.00
_cell.angle_beta   90.00
_cell.angle_gamma   90.00
#
_symmetry.space_group_name_H-M   'P 1'
#
loop_
_entity.id
_entity.type
_entity.pdbx_description
1 polymer ?
#
loop_
_entity_poly.entity_id
_entity_poly.type
_entity_poly.pdbx_seq_one_letter_code
_entity_poly.pdbx_strand_id
1 'polypeptide(L)'
;MGFALHKYLKDVVHTQADWDNHALVVPHTLPLPTAPVSIAKNTKFTYYLNVVTTSYSLWTWDWPQWEKHIDWMALQGINLPLAFTGQEKIWLETFKRYNVSTGGMQHFFAGAAFQAWGRMGNIRDSWGPFGPIPLDFIEDQYRLQLRILDRMKEFGMLPALPAFAGHVPAELVELYPHANVRQSSQWAGFPEKFTCVHMLDPTDQLFLDIGRTFIQVQTQLYGGYTSSVYQTDTYNELVPHTSDLAYLRASSKAVIDSMLAADQNAVWIMQGWLFYFMKDFWTNDKIEAYLGGVANDRLIMLDLWTESFPVWSRTSNYFGKPWIYCLLHTFGGNLGLHGNLPKLASDPITSLAASNGQMIGLGLTMEGIFQNYIVYDLALEMAWRSHPMQLDAWIQSYHVVNEHALKGWAFLMSSVYRDEGLVGSLATTRPRWHLAVNDTDSDGNLMLPKRLTSSAVHSAWRELILAAADGKLADVDAFQHDLVDVTRQALNNIMVEQYVTLVKLYNSPNVEAAVVCSAANHIMVLLEDMDAILATNSAFLLGRWIRDAKARGTPATAGYFEYQARNQLTRWGVGALNDYANKQWAGLVAQYYGTRWRIWLMAVCDAREAGKPTDDDKIDNQLNDFELKWQTQTDAFPTDPVGNSIEIATTLYAKYGNMYRVELLEVRDTDASLQDLYGATGAGKTHTMMGSERDGSDDNQLDHHDDDDDVPHVDGIIPHSLTDIFRLISRAREEEAEAAVAEGLGFNWTVVVTYLEVYNEQIRDLLHPSNRPLALREDPGRRTWGNRNRRTESTAANQVSSRSHAVLQVTVKHTTTTMLRQNNPHEATTEGVLSLIDLAGSERASNTQNTGLRLTEGANINKVRYANRAKNIRIRPKKHVVTAEMTHIQRADRLEQENAALRQALQEARGGVKRKSIDDNMLNGLEDS
;
A
#
# COMPACT_ATOMS: atom_id res chain seq x y z
N MET A 1 10.02 -10.22 30.25
CA MET A 1 10.73 -9.02 30.77
C MET A 1 10.97 -8.01 29.67
N GLY A 2 11.63 -8.35 28.55
CA GLY A 2 11.88 -7.43 27.43
C GLY A 2 10.64 -6.67 26.96
N PHE A 3 9.54 -7.37 26.64
CA PHE A 3 8.28 -6.71 26.27
C PHE A 3 7.74 -5.73 27.33
N ALA A 4 7.85 -6.05 28.61
CA ALA A 4 7.39 -5.15 29.66
C ALA A 4 8.24 -3.87 29.74
N LEU A 5 9.56 -4.00 29.53
CA LEU A 5 10.46 -2.85 29.41
C LEU A 5 10.09 -2.01 28.18
N HIS A 6 9.86 -2.63 27.03
CA HIS A 6 9.47 -1.91 25.82
C HIS A 6 8.13 -1.19 26.01
N LYS A 7 7.16 -1.85 26.64
CA LYS A 7 5.85 -1.25 26.94
C LYS A 7 5.96 -0.06 27.89
N TYR A 8 6.84 -0.13 28.89
CA TYR A 8 7.17 1.01 29.74
C TYR A 8 7.79 2.17 28.95
N LEU A 9 8.74 1.86 28.05
CA LEU A 9 9.35 2.87 27.19
C LEU A 9 8.30 3.57 26.30
N LYS A 10 7.40 2.81 25.67
CA LYS A 10 6.33 3.35 24.80
C LYS A 10 5.30 4.16 25.58
N ASP A 11 4.70 3.57 26.60
CA ASP A 11 3.51 4.12 27.24
C ASP A 11 3.81 5.19 28.29
N VAL A 12 4.99 5.13 28.91
CA VAL A 12 5.33 5.98 30.07
C VAL A 12 6.48 6.93 29.77
N VAL A 13 7.48 6.49 28.99
CA VAL A 13 8.63 7.34 28.61
C VAL A 13 8.40 8.05 27.28
N HIS A 14 7.52 7.52 26.42
CA HIS A 14 7.25 7.99 25.06
C HIS A 14 8.46 7.90 24.13
N THR A 15 9.17 6.76 24.20
CA THR A 15 10.26 6.37 23.28
C THR A 15 10.13 4.90 22.94
N GLN A 16 10.68 4.44 21.81
CA GLN A 16 10.56 3.04 21.42
C GLN A 16 11.79 2.54 20.69
N ALA A 17 11.98 1.21 20.70
CA ALA A 17 13.06 0.56 19.98
C ALA A 17 12.58 0.11 18.60
N ASP A 18 13.43 0.27 17.60
CA ASP A 18 13.17 -0.10 16.21
C ASP A 18 14.34 -0.90 15.62
N TRP A 19 14.21 -1.32 14.36
CA TRP A 19 15.24 -2.09 13.68
C TRP A 19 16.55 -1.33 13.45
N ASP A 20 16.48 -0.03 13.17
CA ASP A 20 17.67 0.81 12.97
C ASP A 20 18.42 1.10 14.28
N ASN A 21 17.81 0.73 15.41
CA ASN A 21 18.32 0.98 16.75
C ASN A 21 18.62 2.48 16.93
N HIS A 22 17.67 3.33 16.49
CA HIS A 22 17.71 4.76 16.75
C HIS A 22 17.83 5.02 18.25
N ALA A 23 18.49 6.13 18.61
CA ALA A 23 18.73 6.44 20.01
C ALA A 23 17.42 6.66 20.77
N LEU A 24 17.27 5.99 21.91
CA LEU A 24 16.13 6.23 22.81
C LEU A 24 16.24 7.62 23.44
N VAL A 25 15.17 8.41 23.34
CA VAL A 25 15.09 9.72 23.98
C VAL A 25 14.52 9.54 25.38
N VAL A 26 15.38 9.61 26.40
CA VAL A 26 15.00 9.37 27.80
C VAL A 26 15.19 10.62 28.66
N PRO A 27 14.25 10.93 29.58
CA PRO A 27 14.40 12.05 30.51
C PRO A 27 15.47 11.76 31.57
N HIS A 28 16.03 12.82 32.15
CA HIS A 28 17.02 12.71 33.25
C HIS A 28 16.52 11.93 34.47
N THR A 29 15.21 11.90 34.68
CA THR A 29 14.55 11.11 35.73
C THR A 29 13.44 10.30 35.09
N LEU A 30 13.52 8.99 35.25
CA LEU A 30 12.56 8.06 34.67
C LEU A 30 11.18 8.20 35.36
N PRO A 31 10.10 8.43 34.60
CA PRO A 31 8.75 8.55 35.15
C PRO A 31 8.26 7.21 35.70
N LEU A 32 7.54 7.24 36.82
CA LEU A 32 6.87 6.04 37.33
C LEU A 32 5.50 5.87 36.66
N PRO A 33 5.06 4.63 36.37
CA PRO A 33 3.68 4.37 36.00
C PRO A 33 2.71 4.85 37.08
N THR A 34 1.54 5.35 36.67
CA THR A 34 0.51 5.85 37.59
C THR A 34 -0.09 4.76 38.50
N ALA A 35 -0.03 3.50 38.06
CA ALA A 35 -0.41 2.31 38.82
C ALA A 35 0.35 1.06 38.29
N PRO A 36 0.40 -0.04 39.06
CA PRO A 36 0.90 -1.31 38.54
C PRO A 36 0.12 -1.78 37.32
N VAL A 37 0.82 -2.10 36.22
CA VAL A 37 0.23 -2.60 34.97
C VAL A 37 0.59 -4.08 34.78
N SER A 38 -0.40 -4.91 34.49
CA SER A 38 -0.22 -6.33 34.17
C SER A 38 -0.84 -6.65 32.82
N ILE A 39 -0.05 -7.20 31.90
CA ILE A 39 -0.47 -7.55 30.54
C ILE A 39 -0.21 -9.04 30.33
N ALA A 40 -1.26 -9.79 30.01
CA ALA A 40 -1.15 -11.19 29.64
C ALA A 40 -0.98 -11.33 28.12
N LYS A 41 -0.08 -12.23 27.69
CA LYS A 41 0.05 -12.59 26.28
C LYS A 41 -1.13 -13.48 25.88
N ASN A 42 -1.77 -13.23 24.74
CA ASN A 42 -2.94 -14.02 24.29
C ASN A 42 -2.57 -15.18 23.38
N THR A 43 -1.35 -15.20 22.85
CA THR A 43 -0.81 -16.31 22.05
C THR A 43 0.37 -16.96 22.73
N LYS A 44 0.57 -18.27 22.48
CA LYS A 44 1.72 -19.02 23.01
C LYS A 44 3.01 -18.55 22.35
N PHE A 45 2.97 -18.34 21.04
CA PHE A 45 4.13 -17.99 20.23
C PHE A 45 4.01 -16.62 19.58
N THR A 46 5.13 -15.90 19.58
CA THR A 46 5.40 -14.81 18.65
C THR A 46 6.55 -15.26 17.76
N TYR A 47 6.22 -15.66 16.53
CA TYR A 47 7.16 -16.19 15.54
C TYR A 47 7.84 -15.05 14.78
N TYR A 48 9.10 -15.24 14.38
CA TYR A 48 9.80 -14.24 13.59
C TYR A 48 10.75 -14.83 12.54
N LEU A 49 10.71 -14.17 11.38
CA LEU A 49 11.51 -14.33 10.16
C LEU A 49 10.93 -15.35 9.17
N ASN A 50 10.86 -14.93 7.90
CA ASN A 50 10.78 -15.85 6.77
C ASN A 50 12.14 -16.52 6.56
N VAL A 51 12.16 -17.71 5.94
CA VAL A 51 13.40 -18.34 5.48
C VAL A 51 14.16 -17.43 4.50
N VAL A 52 13.45 -16.66 3.65
CA VAL A 52 14.10 -15.76 2.68
C VAL A 52 14.64 -14.46 3.28
N THR A 53 14.22 -14.07 4.49
CA THR A 53 14.82 -12.94 5.24
C THR A 53 16.32 -13.13 5.42
N THR A 54 16.75 -14.40 5.58
CA THR A 54 18.16 -14.74 5.72
C THR A 54 18.98 -14.32 4.50
N SER A 55 18.38 -14.30 3.32
CA SER A 55 18.99 -13.88 2.07
C SER A 55 18.81 -12.39 1.80
N TYR A 56 17.62 -11.81 1.99
CA TYR A 56 17.40 -10.41 1.62
C TYR A 56 17.84 -9.38 2.67
N SER A 57 18.15 -9.81 3.89
CA SER A 57 18.54 -8.88 4.95
C SER A 57 19.74 -9.32 5.77
N LEU A 58 19.92 -10.62 6.05
CA LEU A 58 20.79 -11.04 7.16
C LEU A 58 22.15 -11.63 6.75
N TRP A 59 22.34 -12.11 5.52
CA TRP A 59 23.54 -12.88 5.13
C TRP A 59 24.86 -12.07 5.19
N THR A 60 24.78 -10.74 5.16
CA THR A 60 25.93 -9.84 5.27
C THR A 60 26.26 -9.46 6.71
N TRP A 61 25.40 -9.81 7.68
CA TRP A 61 25.52 -9.33 9.04
C TRP A 61 26.68 -9.93 9.81
N ASP A 62 27.24 -9.11 10.70
CA ASP A 62 28.15 -9.55 11.75
C ASP A 62 27.44 -9.78 13.09
N TRP A 63 28.23 -10.09 14.12
CA TRP A 63 27.70 -10.25 15.46
C TRP A 63 27.08 -8.96 16.04
N PRO A 64 27.76 -7.80 16.05
CA PRO A 64 27.14 -6.55 16.53
C PRO A 64 25.76 -6.24 15.96
N GLN A 65 25.51 -6.52 14.68
CA GLN A 65 24.19 -6.37 14.07
C GLN A 65 23.19 -7.38 14.63
N TRP A 66 23.56 -8.66 14.68
CA TRP A 66 22.73 -9.72 15.27
C TRP A 66 22.40 -9.49 16.75
N GLU A 67 23.37 -9.01 17.53
CA GLU A 67 23.21 -8.75 18.94
C GLU A 67 22.10 -7.73 19.19
N LYS A 68 22.19 -6.57 18.52
CA LYS A 68 21.16 -5.52 18.59
C LYS A 68 19.81 -6.02 18.12
N HIS A 69 19.80 -6.84 17.06
CA HIS A 69 18.56 -7.38 16.53
C HIS A 69 17.88 -8.35 17.49
N ILE A 70 18.64 -9.20 18.18
CA ILE A 70 18.08 -10.11 19.20
C ILE A 70 17.59 -9.33 20.42
N ASP A 71 18.26 -8.25 20.81
CA ASP A 71 17.79 -7.35 21.85
C ASP A 71 16.44 -6.70 21.45
N TRP A 72 16.31 -6.22 20.20
CA TRP A 72 15.05 -5.76 19.64
C TRP A 72 13.98 -6.86 19.66
N MET A 73 14.32 -8.09 19.27
CA MET A 73 13.39 -9.23 19.31
C MET A 73 12.86 -9.49 20.73
N ALA A 74 13.73 -9.40 21.75
CA ALA A 74 13.34 -9.56 23.14
C ALA A 74 12.42 -8.43 23.62
N LEU A 75 12.69 -7.18 23.22
CA LEU A 75 11.84 -6.01 23.47
C LEU A 75 10.46 -6.14 22.80
N GLN A 76 10.37 -6.80 21.65
CA GLN A 76 9.12 -7.05 20.95
C GLN A 76 8.35 -8.28 21.45
N GLY A 77 8.92 -9.04 22.40
CA GLY A 77 8.27 -10.24 22.95
C GLY A 77 8.27 -11.45 22.01
N ILE A 78 9.17 -11.47 21.02
CA ILE A 78 9.43 -12.61 20.14
C ILE A 78 10.02 -13.75 20.97
N ASN A 79 9.47 -14.96 20.80
CA ASN A 79 9.91 -16.15 21.54
C ASN A 79 10.10 -17.40 20.67
N LEU A 80 9.79 -17.35 19.37
CA LEU A 80 9.98 -18.44 18.41
C LEU A 80 10.64 -17.93 17.12
N PRO A 81 11.90 -17.48 17.15
CA PRO A 81 12.58 -16.99 15.94
C PRO A 81 13.19 -18.11 15.10
N LEU A 82 13.30 -17.89 13.79
CA LEU A 82 14.08 -18.74 12.91
C LEU A 82 15.60 -18.58 13.15
N ALA A 83 16.36 -19.68 13.17
CA ALA A 83 17.81 -19.64 13.40
C ALA A 83 18.58 -20.48 12.37
N PHE A 84 18.74 -19.91 11.17
CA PHE A 84 19.23 -20.60 9.97
C PHE A 84 20.67 -20.24 9.57
N THR A 85 21.29 -19.29 10.27
CA THR A 85 22.65 -18.83 9.98
C THR A 85 23.63 -20.01 10.04
N GLY A 86 24.51 -20.12 9.04
CA GLY A 86 25.58 -21.13 9.02
C GLY A 86 25.17 -22.59 8.85
N GLN A 87 23.91 -22.89 8.51
CA GLN A 87 23.45 -24.28 8.40
C GLN A 87 24.16 -25.10 7.31
N GLU A 88 24.78 -24.44 6.32
CA GLU A 88 25.60 -25.10 5.29
C GLU A 88 26.75 -25.92 5.92
N LYS A 89 27.23 -25.52 7.11
CA LYS A 89 28.22 -26.31 7.86
C LYS A 89 27.66 -27.65 8.31
N ILE A 90 26.40 -27.69 8.77
CA ILE A 90 25.72 -28.92 9.18
C ILE A 90 25.58 -29.84 7.97
N TRP A 91 25.15 -29.30 6.83
CA TRP A 91 25.05 -30.04 5.58
C TRP A 91 26.39 -30.63 5.14
N LEU A 92 27.46 -29.82 5.17
CA LEU A 92 28.82 -30.25 4.81
C LEU A 92 29.28 -31.42 5.68
N GLU A 93 29.15 -31.31 7.01
CA GLU A 93 29.58 -32.38 7.93
C GLU A 93 28.65 -33.60 7.90
N THR A 94 27.37 -33.41 7.57
CA THR A 94 26.40 -34.52 7.38
C THR A 94 26.79 -35.33 6.16
N PHE A 95 26.92 -34.71 4.99
CA PHE A 95 27.20 -35.42 3.74
C PHE A 95 28.62 -35.96 3.64
N LYS A 96 29.56 -35.41 4.40
CA LYS A 96 30.88 -36.02 4.61
C LYS A 96 30.79 -37.43 5.19
N ARG A 97 29.77 -37.75 6.01
CA ARG A 97 29.53 -39.12 6.52
C ARG A 97 29.02 -40.08 5.44
N TYR A 98 28.58 -39.53 4.31
CA TYR A 98 28.13 -40.26 3.12
C TYR A 98 29.15 -40.16 1.97
N ASN A 99 30.40 -39.83 2.28
CA ASN A 99 31.53 -39.72 1.35
C ASN A 99 31.37 -38.69 0.23
N VAL A 100 30.41 -37.76 0.32
CA VAL A 100 30.31 -36.64 -0.62
C VAL A 100 31.50 -35.70 -0.42
N SER A 101 32.18 -35.34 -1.50
CA SER A 101 33.32 -34.44 -1.45
C SER A 101 32.92 -33.01 -1.08
N THR A 102 33.88 -32.24 -0.54
CA THR A 102 33.69 -30.80 -0.33
C THR A 102 33.37 -30.06 -1.63
N GLY A 103 33.96 -30.48 -2.76
CA GLY A 103 33.67 -29.90 -4.08
C GLY A 103 32.23 -30.15 -4.53
N GLY A 104 31.71 -31.36 -4.35
CA GLY A 104 30.31 -31.67 -4.65
C GLY A 104 29.34 -30.88 -3.78
N MET A 105 29.68 -30.67 -2.50
CA MET A 105 28.89 -29.80 -1.61
C MET A 105 28.93 -28.33 -2.04
N GLN A 106 30.08 -27.82 -2.47
CA GLN A 106 30.21 -26.44 -2.97
C GLN A 106 29.33 -26.15 -4.18
N HIS A 107 29.10 -27.14 -5.05
CA HIS A 107 28.16 -27.03 -6.19
C HIS A 107 26.71 -27.36 -5.83
N PHE A 108 26.46 -27.97 -4.67
CA PHE A 108 25.11 -28.15 -4.14
C PHE A 108 24.58 -26.87 -3.50
N PHE A 109 25.43 -26.13 -2.79
CA PHE A 109 25.05 -24.85 -2.20
C PHE A 109 24.84 -23.77 -3.26
N ALA A 110 23.86 -22.91 -3.02
CA ALA A 110 23.63 -21.72 -3.85
C ALA A 110 24.75 -20.67 -3.64
N GLY A 111 24.66 -19.53 -4.32
CA GLY A 111 25.48 -18.36 -3.98
C GLY A 111 25.20 -17.86 -2.56
N ALA A 112 26.15 -17.15 -1.93
CA ALA A 112 26.02 -16.67 -0.54
C ALA A 112 24.75 -15.83 -0.29
N ALA A 113 24.39 -14.96 -1.23
CA ALA A 113 23.17 -14.16 -1.15
C ALA A 113 21.89 -14.98 -1.41
N PHE A 114 22.00 -16.20 -1.94
CA PHE A 114 20.85 -16.98 -2.44
C PHE A 114 20.60 -18.27 -1.66
N GLN A 115 21.22 -18.42 -0.49
CA GLN A 115 21.10 -19.64 0.31
C GLN A 115 19.66 -19.97 0.72
N ALA A 116 18.77 -19.00 0.92
CA ALA A 116 17.38 -19.29 1.25
C ALA A 116 16.71 -20.22 0.21
N TRP A 117 16.84 -19.92 -1.09
CA TRP A 117 16.32 -20.76 -2.17
C TRP A 117 17.12 -22.04 -2.38
N GLY A 118 18.41 -22.04 -2.02
CA GLY A 118 19.22 -23.26 -1.97
C GLY A 118 18.69 -24.26 -0.93
N ARG A 119 18.40 -23.77 0.27
CA ARG A 119 17.88 -24.57 1.40
C ARG A 119 16.49 -25.15 1.12
N MET A 120 15.66 -24.40 0.39
CA MET A 120 14.34 -24.85 -0.08
C MET A 120 14.41 -25.78 -1.31
N GLY A 121 15.59 -26.02 -1.88
CA GLY A 121 15.78 -26.92 -3.03
C GLY A 121 15.38 -26.33 -4.39
N ASN A 122 15.11 -25.02 -4.45
CA ASN A 122 14.74 -24.34 -5.69
C ASN A 122 15.94 -24.16 -6.61
N ILE A 123 17.09 -23.83 -6.03
CA ILE A 123 18.33 -23.58 -6.77
C ILE A 123 19.54 -24.31 -6.19
N ARG A 124 20.61 -24.41 -6.97
CA ARG A 124 21.93 -24.92 -6.57
C ARG A 124 23.02 -24.20 -7.35
N ASP A 125 24.25 -24.36 -6.89
CA ASP A 125 25.46 -23.77 -7.47
C ASP A 125 25.45 -22.23 -7.39
N SER A 126 26.61 -21.62 -7.62
CA SER A 126 26.72 -20.16 -7.71
C SER A 126 26.82 -19.73 -9.17
N TRP A 127 26.11 -18.67 -9.52
CA TRP A 127 26.31 -17.96 -10.78
C TRP A 127 27.40 -16.89 -10.66
N GLY A 128 27.84 -16.40 -11.82
CA GLY A 128 28.90 -15.40 -11.93
C GLY A 128 30.29 -16.00 -12.17
N PRO A 129 31.29 -15.14 -12.39
CA PRO A 129 32.62 -15.57 -12.82
C PRO A 129 33.53 -16.06 -11.67
N PHE A 130 33.05 -16.05 -10.43
CA PHE A 130 33.88 -16.23 -9.23
C PHE A 130 33.90 -17.66 -8.66
N GLY A 131 33.18 -18.60 -9.29
CA GLY A 131 33.09 -19.98 -8.82
C GLY A 131 32.08 -20.19 -7.69
N PRO A 132 32.13 -21.35 -7.01
CA PRO A 132 31.16 -21.70 -5.99
C PRO A 132 31.39 -20.92 -4.69
N ILE A 133 30.49 -21.12 -3.72
CA ILE A 133 30.56 -20.45 -2.42
C ILE A 133 31.90 -20.71 -1.69
N PRO A 134 32.55 -19.66 -1.14
CA PRO A 134 33.76 -19.82 -0.32
C PRO A 134 33.51 -20.58 0.98
N LEU A 135 34.40 -21.51 1.33
CA LEU A 135 34.28 -22.36 2.53
C LEU A 135 34.53 -21.60 3.85
N ASP A 136 35.37 -20.57 3.81
CA ASP A 136 35.65 -19.67 4.93
C ASP A 136 34.39 -18.92 5.37
N PHE A 137 33.53 -18.54 4.43
CA PHE A 137 32.22 -17.96 4.73
C PHE A 137 31.29 -18.95 5.44
N ILE A 138 31.24 -20.21 4.99
CA ILE A 138 30.43 -21.25 5.67
C ILE A 138 30.87 -21.41 7.13
N GLU A 139 32.18 -21.42 7.37
CA GLU A 139 32.76 -21.53 8.71
C GLU A 139 32.51 -20.27 9.57
N ASP A 140 32.60 -19.07 8.99
CA ASP A 140 32.27 -17.81 9.68
C ASP A 140 30.80 -17.77 10.11
N GLN A 141 29.88 -18.08 9.20
CA GLN A 141 28.44 -18.10 9.48
C GLN A 141 28.08 -19.14 10.55
N TYR A 142 28.75 -20.30 10.57
CA TYR A 142 28.58 -21.27 11.65
C TYR A 142 29.00 -20.72 13.01
N ARG A 143 30.14 -20.02 13.11
CA ARG A 143 30.59 -19.41 14.37
C ARG A 143 29.65 -18.31 14.82
N LEU A 144 29.13 -17.52 13.87
CA LEU A 144 28.12 -16.50 14.15
C LEU A 144 26.85 -17.13 14.73
N GLN A 145 26.38 -18.23 14.16
CA GLN A 145 25.21 -18.96 14.65
C GLN A 145 25.35 -19.45 16.09
N LEU A 146 26.53 -19.92 16.51
CA LEU A 146 26.75 -20.31 17.90
C LEU A 146 26.46 -19.15 18.87
N ARG A 147 26.92 -17.94 18.53
CA ARG A 147 26.67 -16.73 19.33
C ARG A 147 25.19 -16.33 19.32
N ILE A 148 24.53 -16.44 18.17
CA ILE A 148 23.10 -16.17 18.02
C ILE A 148 22.30 -17.09 18.94
N LEU A 149 22.58 -18.39 18.90
CA LEU A 149 21.89 -19.38 19.74
C LEU A 149 22.15 -19.12 21.23
N ASP A 150 23.37 -18.78 21.63
CA ASP A 150 23.69 -18.43 23.01
C ASP A 150 22.84 -17.26 23.52
N ARG A 151 22.78 -16.15 22.76
CA ARG A 151 21.97 -14.98 23.15
C ARG A 151 20.46 -15.25 23.12
N MET A 152 19.97 -16.04 22.15
CA MET A 152 18.56 -16.44 22.13
C MET A 152 18.17 -17.26 23.37
N LYS A 153 19.06 -18.18 23.82
CA LYS A 153 18.85 -18.96 25.06
C LYS A 153 18.85 -18.08 26.30
N GLU A 154 19.72 -17.06 26.37
CA GLU A 154 19.74 -16.09 27.49
C GLU A 154 18.39 -15.39 27.67
N PHE A 155 17.69 -15.08 26.56
CA PHE A 155 16.35 -14.49 26.60
C PHE A 155 15.20 -15.50 26.71
N GLY A 156 15.49 -16.80 26.75
CA GLY A 156 14.47 -17.86 26.80
C GLY A 156 13.67 -18.01 25.51
N MET A 157 14.24 -17.60 24.37
CA MET A 157 13.65 -17.86 23.06
C MET A 157 13.81 -19.34 22.69
N LEU A 158 12.90 -19.85 21.85
CA LEU A 158 12.92 -21.20 21.31
C LEU A 158 13.25 -21.12 19.81
N PRO A 159 14.53 -21.22 19.40
CA PRO A 159 14.90 -21.02 18.00
C PRO A 159 14.42 -22.18 17.13
N ALA A 160 13.78 -21.91 16.00
CA ALA A 160 13.44 -22.92 15.00
C ALA A 160 14.71 -23.27 14.19
N LEU A 161 15.21 -24.49 14.38
CA LEU A 161 16.44 -25.00 13.77
C LEU A 161 16.16 -25.64 12.40
N PRO A 162 17.11 -25.70 11.46
CA PRO A 162 16.86 -26.36 10.17
C PRO A 162 16.76 -27.88 10.32
N ALA A 163 16.14 -28.52 9.34
CA ALA A 163 16.08 -29.99 9.21
C ALA A 163 16.12 -30.46 7.76
N PHE A 164 16.36 -31.76 7.56
CA PHE A 164 16.42 -32.40 6.25
C PHE A 164 15.02 -32.50 5.61
N ALA A 165 14.90 -32.02 4.37
CA ALA A 165 13.65 -32.04 3.59
C ALA A 165 13.67 -33.02 2.39
N GLY A 166 14.77 -33.74 2.15
CA GLY A 166 14.91 -34.67 1.02
C GLY A 166 15.90 -34.24 -0.06
N HIS A 167 16.29 -32.97 -0.11
CA HIS A 167 17.22 -32.44 -1.11
C HIS A 167 18.66 -32.93 -0.90
N VAL A 168 19.32 -33.41 -1.96
CA VAL A 168 20.64 -34.04 -1.93
C VAL A 168 21.59 -33.55 -3.03
N PRO A 169 22.92 -33.56 -2.81
CA PRO A 169 23.90 -33.19 -3.82
C PRO A 169 23.95 -34.23 -4.96
N ALA A 170 24.32 -33.80 -6.17
CA ALA A 170 24.42 -34.68 -7.33
C ALA A 170 25.43 -35.82 -7.12
N GLU A 171 26.55 -35.55 -6.46
CA GLU A 171 27.58 -36.55 -6.15
C GLU A 171 27.05 -37.68 -5.25
N LEU A 172 26.03 -37.43 -4.40
CA LEU A 172 25.40 -38.51 -3.63
C LEU A 172 24.74 -39.54 -4.55
N VAL A 173 24.15 -39.10 -5.66
CA VAL A 173 23.48 -39.99 -6.62
C VAL A 173 24.49 -40.91 -7.32
N GLU A 174 25.70 -40.41 -7.56
CA GLU A 174 26.80 -41.19 -8.11
C GLU A 174 27.32 -42.23 -7.10
N LEU A 175 27.42 -41.85 -5.83
CA LEU A 175 27.89 -42.72 -4.74
C LEU A 175 26.86 -43.78 -4.32
N TYR A 176 25.57 -43.49 -4.48
CA TYR A 176 24.44 -44.36 -4.10
C TYR A 176 23.53 -44.64 -5.32
N PRO A 177 24.01 -45.37 -6.34
CA PRO A 177 23.29 -45.56 -7.61
C PRO A 177 22.00 -46.39 -7.50
N HIS A 178 21.75 -47.02 -6.35
CA HIS A 178 20.54 -47.78 -6.06
C HIS A 178 19.51 -47.00 -5.24
N ALA A 179 19.86 -45.79 -4.76
CA ALA A 179 18.91 -44.93 -4.08
C ALA A 179 17.85 -44.44 -5.08
N ASN A 180 16.60 -44.44 -4.65
CA ASN A 180 15.50 -43.89 -5.41
C ASN A 180 15.54 -42.36 -5.30
N VAL A 181 16.09 -41.71 -6.31
CA VAL A 181 16.27 -40.26 -6.39
C VAL A 181 15.55 -39.71 -7.62
N ARG A 182 14.98 -38.52 -7.48
CA ARG A 182 14.37 -37.76 -8.58
C ARG A 182 14.87 -36.32 -8.56
N GLN A 183 14.69 -35.59 -9.66
CA GLN A 183 14.97 -34.16 -9.67
C GLN A 183 13.70 -33.38 -9.34
N SER A 184 13.85 -32.26 -8.62
CA SER A 184 12.79 -31.28 -8.44
C SER A 184 12.39 -30.63 -9.77
N SER A 185 11.20 -30.01 -9.81
CA SER A 185 10.79 -29.22 -10.97
C SER A 185 11.74 -28.05 -11.23
N GLN A 186 11.92 -27.68 -12.50
CA GLN A 186 12.57 -26.42 -12.86
C GLN A 186 11.83 -25.25 -12.18
N TRP A 187 12.57 -24.34 -11.55
CA TRP A 187 12.00 -23.26 -10.76
C TRP A 187 12.19 -21.90 -11.45
N ALA A 188 11.11 -21.10 -11.49
CA ALA A 188 11.07 -19.73 -12.02
C ALA A 188 11.76 -19.51 -13.38
N GLY A 189 11.76 -20.53 -14.26
CA GLY A 189 12.40 -20.46 -15.58
C GLY A 189 13.94 -20.41 -15.55
N PHE A 190 14.58 -20.66 -14.41
CA PHE A 190 16.04 -20.72 -14.32
C PHE A 190 16.60 -21.94 -15.07
N PRO A 191 17.80 -21.85 -15.67
CA PRO A 191 18.42 -22.99 -16.35
C PRO A 191 18.58 -24.20 -15.42
N GLU A 192 18.35 -25.41 -15.94
CA GLU A 192 18.42 -26.67 -15.18
C GLU A 192 19.74 -26.90 -14.44
N LYS A 193 20.83 -26.31 -14.94
CA LYS A 193 22.13 -26.32 -14.26
C LYS A 193 22.02 -25.78 -12.83
N PHE A 194 21.25 -24.72 -12.64
CA PHE A 194 21.08 -24.01 -11.37
C PHE A 194 19.82 -24.43 -10.61
N THR A 195 18.99 -25.33 -11.15
CA THR A 195 17.76 -25.84 -10.50
C THR A 195 17.75 -27.36 -10.50
N CYS A 196 16.56 -27.99 -10.50
CA CYS A 196 16.39 -29.43 -10.68
C CYS A 196 17.26 -30.19 -9.68
N VAL A 197 17.16 -29.78 -8.41
CA VAL A 197 17.92 -30.32 -7.30
C VAL A 197 17.48 -31.76 -7.09
N HIS A 198 18.43 -32.66 -6.86
CA HIS A 198 18.11 -34.06 -6.59
C HIS A 198 17.39 -34.19 -5.25
N MET A 199 16.39 -35.06 -5.19
CA MET A 199 15.52 -35.31 -4.06
C MET A 199 15.41 -36.82 -3.85
N LEU A 200 15.68 -37.28 -2.63
CA LEU A 200 15.40 -38.66 -2.25
C LEU A 200 13.89 -38.90 -2.22
N ASP A 201 13.47 -40.05 -2.72
CA ASP A 201 12.11 -40.52 -2.54
C ASP A 201 11.84 -40.72 -1.04
N PRO A 202 10.69 -40.29 -0.52
CA PRO A 202 10.39 -40.40 0.91
C PRO A 202 10.31 -41.84 1.42
N THR A 203 10.15 -42.81 0.53
CA THR A 203 10.15 -44.24 0.89
C THR A 203 11.54 -44.86 0.87
N ASP A 204 12.56 -44.15 0.39
CA ASP A 204 13.93 -44.63 0.41
C ASP A 204 14.53 -44.57 1.83
N GLN A 205 15.19 -45.65 2.25
CA GLN A 205 15.79 -45.74 3.59
C GLN A 205 16.85 -44.66 3.82
N LEU A 206 17.53 -44.21 2.76
CA LEU A 206 18.55 -43.17 2.83
C LEU A 206 17.96 -41.83 3.28
N PHE A 207 16.68 -41.56 3.02
CA PHE A 207 15.98 -40.36 3.51
C PHE A 207 16.00 -40.31 5.04
N LEU A 208 15.56 -41.40 5.68
CA LEU A 208 15.52 -41.52 7.14
C LEU A 208 16.92 -41.41 7.74
N ASP A 209 17.88 -42.09 7.13
CA ASP A 209 19.26 -42.15 7.63
C ASP A 209 19.94 -40.79 7.57
N ILE A 210 19.81 -40.07 6.46
CA ILE A 210 20.38 -38.72 6.29
C ILE A 210 19.69 -37.73 7.23
N GLY A 211 18.36 -37.73 7.30
CA GLY A 211 17.64 -36.78 8.17
C GLY A 211 17.98 -36.97 9.65
N ARG A 212 18.06 -38.22 10.12
CA ARG A 212 18.56 -38.54 11.46
C ARG A 212 19.99 -38.06 11.66
N THR A 213 20.87 -38.33 10.71
CA THR A 213 22.29 -37.93 10.79
C THR A 213 22.43 -36.41 10.82
N PHE A 214 21.62 -35.69 10.06
CA PHE A 214 21.61 -34.23 10.01
C PHE A 214 21.33 -33.63 11.39
N ILE A 215 20.28 -34.09 12.09
CA ILE A 215 19.94 -33.61 13.43
C ILE A 215 21.01 -34.00 14.46
N GLN A 216 21.61 -35.19 14.35
CA GLN A 216 22.72 -35.60 15.22
C GLN A 216 23.96 -34.71 15.03
N VAL A 217 24.32 -34.41 13.77
CA VAL A 217 25.43 -33.51 13.44
C VAL A 217 25.14 -32.10 13.93
N GLN A 218 23.94 -31.58 13.69
CA GLN A 218 23.49 -30.27 14.16
C GLN A 218 23.63 -30.16 15.68
N THR A 219 23.05 -31.11 16.41
CA THR A 219 23.09 -31.14 17.89
C THR A 219 24.53 -31.22 18.39
N GLN A 220 25.38 -32.02 17.76
CA GLN A 220 26.80 -32.12 18.10
C GLN A 220 27.54 -30.80 17.89
N LEU A 221 27.36 -30.15 16.73
CA LEU A 221 28.01 -28.88 16.39
C LEU A 221 27.54 -27.75 17.31
N TYR A 222 26.28 -27.76 17.73
CA TYR A 222 25.73 -26.79 18.68
C TYR A 222 26.01 -27.12 20.16
N GLY A 223 27.00 -27.98 20.44
CA GLY A 223 27.42 -28.27 21.81
C GLY A 223 26.41 -29.10 22.61
N GLY A 224 25.63 -29.96 21.94
CA GLY A 224 24.58 -30.77 22.55
C GLY A 224 23.22 -30.09 22.63
N TYR A 225 23.10 -28.85 22.14
CA TYR A 225 21.85 -28.09 22.19
C TYR A 225 20.89 -28.47 21.05
N THR A 226 19.61 -28.59 21.39
CA THR A 226 18.48 -28.53 20.45
C THR A 226 17.29 -27.83 21.12
N SER A 227 16.48 -27.14 20.33
CA SER A 227 15.18 -26.60 20.76
C SER A 227 14.05 -27.62 20.61
N SER A 228 14.31 -28.77 19.97
CA SER A 228 13.31 -29.73 19.50
C SER A 228 12.26 -29.15 18.55
N VAL A 229 12.53 -27.98 17.99
CA VAL A 229 11.68 -27.31 17.00
C VAL A 229 12.47 -27.15 15.72
N TYR A 230 11.96 -27.74 14.65
CA TYR A 230 12.66 -27.81 13.37
C TYR A 230 11.83 -27.23 12.24
N GLN A 231 12.44 -26.42 11.39
CA GLN A 231 11.81 -25.82 10.22
C GLN A 231 12.44 -26.39 8.95
N THR A 232 11.60 -26.85 8.02
CA THR A 232 12.01 -27.32 6.69
C THR A 232 10.80 -27.46 5.78
N ASP A 233 10.99 -27.35 4.47
CA ASP A 233 9.94 -27.48 3.46
C ASP A 233 10.44 -28.29 2.25
N THR A 234 9.70 -29.34 1.88
CA THR A 234 10.08 -30.21 0.75
C THR A 234 9.65 -29.64 -0.61
N TYR A 235 8.52 -28.94 -0.65
CA TYR A 235 7.85 -28.56 -1.91
C TYR A 235 7.56 -27.06 -2.00
N ASN A 236 8.36 -26.20 -1.36
CA ASN A 236 8.17 -24.76 -1.42
C ASN A 236 8.42 -24.27 -2.86
N GLU A 237 7.35 -23.88 -3.56
CA GLU A 237 7.36 -23.53 -4.99
C GLU A 237 7.92 -24.63 -5.92
N LEU A 238 7.88 -25.88 -5.47
CA LEU A 238 8.28 -27.03 -6.26
C LEU A 238 7.06 -27.94 -6.42
N VAL A 239 6.75 -28.33 -7.65
CA VAL A 239 5.59 -29.18 -7.92
C VAL A 239 5.96 -30.62 -7.55
N PRO A 240 5.23 -31.29 -6.64
CA PRO A 240 5.42 -32.72 -6.40
C PRO A 240 5.20 -33.49 -7.70
N HIS A 241 6.05 -34.48 -7.97
CA HIS A 241 6.02 -35.19 -9.24
C HIS A 241 4.73 -36.00 -9.49
N THR A 242 3.94 -36.24 -8.45
CA THR A 242 2.67 -36.97 -8.49
C THR A 242 1.66 -36.34 -7.55
N SER A 243 0.38 -36.42 -7.92
CA SER A 243 -0.77 -36.02 -7.10
C SER A 243 -1.34 -37.16 -6.24
N ASP A 244 -0.70 -38.33 -6.24
CA ASP A 244 -1.14 -39.49 -5.47
C ASP A 244 -1.15 -39.19 -3.95
N LEU A 245 -2.31 -39.41 -3.32
CA LEU A 245 -2.52 -39.05 -1.92
C LEU A 245 -1.68 -39.91 -0.96
N ALA A 246 -1.39 -41.17 -1.31
CA ALA A 246 -0.56 -42.04 -0.48
C ALA A 246 0.90 -41.57 -0.51
N TYR A 247 1.40 -41.17 -1.68
CA TYR A 247 2.72 -40.57 -1.84
C TYR A 247 2.86 -39.27 -1.05
N LEU A 248 1.90 -38.34 -1.18
CA LEU A 248 1.94 -37.07 -0.44
C LEU A 248 1.95 -37.32 1.08
N ARG A 249 1.13 -38.25 1.57
CA ARG A 249 1.13 -38.66 2.98
C ARG A 249 2.47 -39.27 3.42
N ALA A 250 3.06 -40.12 2.59
CA ALA A 250 4.37 -40.71 2.86
C ALA A 250 5.49 -39.66 2.89
N SER A 251 5.37 -38.62 2.07
CA SER A 251 6.36 -37.55 1.95
C SER A 251 6.54 -36.76 3.25
N SER A 252 5.45 -36.23 3.80
CA SER A 252 5.47 -35.52 5.08
C SER A 252 5.80 -36.43 6.27
N LYS A 253 5.37 -37.70 6.21
CA LYS A 253 5.70 -38.71 7.21
C LYS A 253 7.22 -38.96 7.27
N ALA A 254 7.88 -39.10 6.12
CA ALA A 254 9.33 -39.31 6.07
C ALA A 254 10.12 -38.16 6.69
N VAL A 255 9.67 -36.91 6.48
CA VAL A 255 10.28 -35.70 7.08
C VAL A 255 10.23 -35.80 8.61
N ILE A 256 9.04 -35.95 9.21
CA ILE A 256 8.92 -36.00 10.68
C ILE A 256 9.56 -37.25 11.29
N ASP A 257 9.44 -38.42 10.64
CA ASP A 257 10.05 -39.66 11.12
C ASP A 257 11.58 -39.55 11.18
N SER A 258 12.20 -38.85 10.21
CA SER A 258 13.64 -38.61 10.20
C SER A 258 14.11 -37.70 11.34
N MET A 259 13.30 -36.71 11.73
CA MET A 259 13.55 -35.86 12.90
C MET A 259 13.42 -36.69 14.19
N LEU A 260 12.32 -37.45 14.33
CA LEU A 260 12.02 -38.27 15.51
C LEU A 260 13.05 -39.38 15.74
N ALA A 261 13.70 -39.85 14.68
CA ALA A 261 14.77 -40.83 14.76
C ALA A 261 16.04 -40.30 15.46
N ALA A 262 16.19 -38.97 15.59
CA ALA A 262 17.27 -38.33 16.35
C ALA A 262 16.76 -37.63 17.62
N ASP A 263 15.55 -37.08 17.60
CA ASP A 263 14.95 -36.33 18.70
C ASP A 263 13.47 -36.68 18.89
N GLN A 264 13.16 -37.43 19.94
CA GLN A 264 11.79 -37.89 20.24
C GLN A 264 10.80 -36.75 20.55
N ASN A 265 11.29 -35.55 20.85
CA ASN A 265 10.49 -34.36 21.14
C ASN A 265 10.30 -33.46 19.92
N ALA A 266 10.81 -33.85 18.75
CA ALA A 266 10.74 -33.04 17.54
C ALA A 266 9.31 -32.55 17.23
N VAL A 267 9.21 -31.25 16.95
CA VAL A 267 8.05 -30.57 16.39
C VAL A 267 8.49 -29.91 15.10
N TRP A 268 7.79 -30.21 14.00
CA TRP A 268 8.05 -29.61 12.70
C TRP A 268 7.26 -28.31 12.56
N ILE A 269 7.94 -27.24 12.12
CA ILE A 269 7.35 -26.00 11.63
C ILE A 269 7.42 -25.99 10.11
N MET A 270 6.28 -25.77 9.44
CA MET A 270 6.17 -25.82 7.99
C MET A 270 5.53 -24.54 7.44
N GLN A 271 6.04 -24.03 6.33
CA GLN A 271 5.43 -22.89 5.63
C GLN A 271 4.15 -23.33 4.90
N GLY A 272 3.05 -22.61 5.12
CA GLY A 272 1.79 -22.80 4.40
C GLY A 272 1.78 -22.23 2.98
N TRP A 273 2.87 -21.58 2.53
CA TRP A 273 2.97 -20.86 1.26
C TRP A 273 2.62 -21.70 0.04
N LEU A 274 3.16 -22.92 -0.06
CA LEU A 274 2.91 -23.81 -1.21
C LEU A 274 1.42 -24.06 -1.47
N PHE A 275 0.59 -24.08 -0.42
CA PHE A 275 -0.84 -24.29 -0.55
C PHE A 275 -1.55 -23.09 -1.19
N TYR A 276 -1.05 -21.87 -0.96
CA TYR A 276 -1.51 -20.66 -1.63
C TYR A 276 -0.93 -20.55 -3.05
N PHE A 277 0.40 -20.61 -3.16
CA PHE A 277 1.13 -20.34 -4.40
C PHE A 277 0.78 -21.32 -5.52
N MET A 278 0.67 -22.61 -5.20
CA MET A 278 0.29 -23.67 -6.13
C MET A 278 -1.11 -24.21 -5.83
N LYS A 279 -2.09 -23.34 -5.57
CA LYS A 279 -3.47 -23.71 -5.21
C LYS A 279 -4.17 -24.65 -6.22
N ASP A 280 -3.77 -24.59 -7.49
CA ASP A 280 -4.31 -25.47 -8.54
C ASP A 280 -3.82 -26.93 -8.36
N PHE A 281 -2.58 -27.10 -7.90
CA PHE A 281 -2.08 -28.41 -7.50
C PHE A 281 -2.63 -28.80 -6.12
N TRP A 282 -2.52 -27.92 -5.12
CA TRP A 282 -2.86 -28.18 -3.72
C TRP A 282 -4.34 -27.96 -3.41
N THR A 283 -5.16 -28.89 -3.89
CA THR A 283 -6.57 -29.05 -3.49
C THR A 283 -6.68 -29.58 -2.07
N ASN A 284 -7.80 -29.30 -1.37
CA ASN A 284 -7.95 -29.61 0.05
C ASN A 284 -7.71 -31.09 0.40
N ASP A 285 -8.10 -32.03 -0.46
CA ASP A 285 -7.85 -33.47 -0.30
C ASP A 285 -6.35 -33.81 -0.31
N LYS A 286 -5.56 -33.12 -1.14
CA LYS A 286 -4.10 -33.29 -1.21
C LYS A 286 -3.40 -32.62 -0.03
N ILE A 287 -3.88 -31.45 0.39
CA ILE A 287 -3.39 -30.79 1.61
C ILE A 287 -3.65 -31.70 2.81
N GLU A 288 -4.86 -32.23 2.95
CA GLU A 288 -5.23 -33.16 4.03
C GLU A 288 -4.39 -34.44 4.00
N ALA A 289 -4.17 -35.02 2.81
CA ALA A 289 -3.33 -36.20 2.66
C ALA A 289 -1.88 -35.92 3.08
N TYR A 290 -1.29 -34.81 2.62
CA TYR A 290 0.07 -34.40 2.98
C TYR A 290 0.16 -34.12 4.49
N LEU A 291 -0.67 -33.25 5.05
CA LEU A 291 -0.61 -32.93 6.49
C LEU A 291 -0.98 -34.10 7.40
N GLY A 292 -1.78 -35.06 6.89
CA GLY A 292 -2.17 -36.27 7.59
C GLY A 292 -1.05 -37.29 7.81
N GLY A 293 0.13 -37.11 7.19
CA GLY A 293 1.31 -37.94 7.45
C GLY A 293 1.99 -37.65 8.79
N VAL A 294 1.62 -36.55 9.45
CA VAL A 294 2.20 -36.08 10.72
C VAL A 294 1.12 -36.04 11.79
N ALA A 295 1.46 -36.33 13.06
CA ALA A 295 0.51 -36.16 14.17
C ALA A 295 0.20 -34.68 14.44
N ASN A 296 -0.97 -34.36 15.00
CA ASN A 296 -1.39 -32.96 15.21
C ASN A 296 -0.51 -32.20 16.20
N ASP A 297 0.05 -32.88 17.20
CA ASP A 297 0.94 -32.32 18.21
C ASP A 297 2.40 -32.19 17.74
N ARG A 298 2.70 -32.63 16.50
CA ARG A 298 4.06 -32.68 15.93
C ARG A 298 4.28 -31.77 14.73
N LEU A 299 3.26 -31.00 14.34
CA LEU A 299 3.33 -30.06 13.23
C LEU A 299 2.70 -28.73 13.63
N ILE A 300 3.40 -27.63 13.37
CA ILE A 300 2.89 -26.27 13.47
C ILE A 300 2.96 -25.64 12.08
N MET A 301 1.81 -25.16 11.59
CA MET A 301 1.73 -24.47 10.31
C MET A 301 2.01 -22.97 10.49
N LEU A 302 2.88 -22.41 9.66
CA LEU A 302 2.96 -20.96 9.47
C LEU A 302 1.97 -20.60 8.36
N ASP A 303 0.83 -19.98 8.68
CA ASP A 303 -0.08 -19.49 7.63
C ASP A 303 0.52 -18.20 7.05
N LEU A 304 1.40 -18.39 6.07
CA LEU A 304 2.50 -17.47 5.80
C LEU A 304 2.04 -16.06 5.38
N TRP A 305 0.87 -15.94 4.76
CA TRP A 305 0.31 -14.70 4.21
C TRP A 305 -1.12 -14.46 4.71
N THR A 306 -1.34 -14.58 6.03
CA THR A 306 -2.68 -14.60 6.61
C THR A 306 -3.43 -13.28 6.38
N GLU A 307 -2.72 -12.15 6.41
CA GLU A 307 -3.33 -10.82 6.29
C GLU A 307 -3.93 -10.54 4.91
N SER A 308 -3.56 -11.31 3.88
CA SER A 308 -4.12 -11.15 2.53
C SER A 308 -4.84 -12.40 2.04
N PHE A 309 -4.23 -13.58 2.23
CA PHE A 309 -4.74 -14.85 1.70
C PHE A 309 -4.67 -15.99 2.74
N PRO A 310 -5.55 -15.96 3.76
CA PRO A 310 -5.53 -16.93 4.86
C PRO A 310 -5.89 -18.35 4.39
N VAL A 311 -4.94 -19.28 4.44
CA VAL A 311 -5.17 -20.68 4.05
C VAL A 311 -5.87 -21.48 5.15
N TRP A 312 -5.69 -21.11 6.42
CA TRP A 312 -6.34 -21.77 7.58
C TRP A 312 -7.86 -21.82 7.42
N SER A 313 -8.45 -20.77 6.85
CA SER A 313 -9.89 -20.58 6.72
C SER A 313 -10.55 -21.63 5.80
N ARG A 314 -9.93 -21.92 4.65
CA ARG A 314 -10.45 -22.89 3.67
C ARG A 314 -10.04 -24.34 3.94
N THR A 315 -9.11 -24.56 4.87
CA THR A 315 -8.60 -25.89 5.25
C THR A 315 -9.14 -26.36 6.60
N SER A 316 -10.19 -25.70 7.11
CA SER A 316 -10.81 -26.03 8.40
C SER A 316 -9.77 -26.08 9.53
N ASN A 317 -8.98 -25.01 9.68
CA ASN A 317 -7.82 -24.96 10.58
C ASN A 317 -6.78 -26.04 10.27
N TYR A 318 -6.36 -26.14 9.01
CA TYR A 318 -5.38 -27.14 8.54
C TYR A 318 -5.73 -28.56 9.00
N PHE A 319 -7.00 -28.94 8.97
CA PHE A 319 -7.48 -30.26 9.38
C PHE A 319 -7.10 -30.60 10.85
N GLY A 320 -7.11 -29.58 11.72
CA GLY A 320 -6.84 -29.70 13.15
C GLY A 320 -5.38 -29.51 13.57
N LYS A 321 -4.48 -29.11 12.65
CA LYS A 321 -3.11 -28.74 13.02
C LYS A 321 -3.08 -27.38 13.73
N PRO A 322 -2.23 -27.21 14.76
CA PRO A 322 -1.90 -25.90 15.28
C PRO A 322 -1.26 -25.01 14.20
N TRP A 323 -1.59 -23.72 14.21
CA TRP A 323 -1.07 -22.77 13.23
C TRP A 323 -0.77 -21.39 13.85
N ILE A 324 0.07 -20.62 13.16
CA ILE A 324 0.50 -19.26 13.54
C ILE A 324 -0.01 -18.31 12.47
N TYR A 325 -0.71 -17.24 12.89
CA TYR A 325 -1.09 -16.13 12.03
C TYR A 325 0.19 -15.40 11.63
N CYS A 326 0.56 -15.40 10.35
CA CYS A 326 1.77 -14.73 9.91
C CYS A 326 1.45 -13.55 8.98
N LEU A 327 2.12 -12.42 9.26
CA LEU A 327 2.13 -11.23 8.42
C LEU A 327 3.31 -11.32 7.45
N LEU A 328 3.03 -11.56 6.16
CA LEU A 328 4.05 -11.57 5.10
C LEU A 328 4.45 -10.14 4.74
N HIS A 329 3.47 -9.29 4.44
CA HIS A 329 3.63 -7.87 4.14
C HIS A 329 4.50 -7.56 2.90
N THR A 330 5.81 -7.84 2.94
CA THR A 330 6.75 -7.48 1.86
C THR A 330 7.39 -8.67 1.19
N PHE A 331 7.67 -8.50 -0.10
CA PHE A 331 8.38 -9.42 -0.97
C PHE A 331 9.68 -8.77 -1.48
N GLY A 332 10.76 -9.55 -1.60
CA GLY A 332 12.10 -9.09 -2.01
C GLY A 332 12.79 -8.10 -1.07
N GLY A 333 12.15 -7.72 0.04
CA GLY A 333 12.54 -6.56 0.86
C GLY A 333 12.38 -5.23 0.10
N ASN A 334 11.43 -5.15 -0.83
CA ASN A 334 11.22 -3.97 -1.64
C ASN A 334 10.69 -2.81 -0.79
N LEU A 335 11.14 -1.58 -1.11
CA LEU A 335 10.66 -0.37 -0.46
C LEU A 335 9.36 0.12 -1.10
N GLY A 336 8.60 0.89 -0.33
CA GLY A 336 7.28 1.38 -0.72
C GLY A 336 6.38 1.47 0.51
N LEU A 337 5.73 2.62 0.70
CA LEU A 337 4.77 2.77 1.80
C LEU A 337 3.52 1.96 1.48
N HIS A 338 3.23 0.96 2.31
CA HIS A 338 2.01 0.16 2.17
C HIS A 338 1.68 -0.56 3.49
N GLY A 339 0.42 -0.94 3.64
CA GLY A 339 -0.06 -1.82 4.71
C GLY A 339 -1.58 -1.75 4.85
N ASN A 340 -2.13 -2.58 5.75
CA ASN A 340 -3.54 -2.54 6.12
C ASN A 340 -3.67 -2.53 7.64
N LEU A 341 -3.40 -1.36 8.23
CA LEU A 341 -3.43 -1.17 9.68
C LEU A 341 -4.83 -1.39 10.28
N PRO A 342 -5.95 -0.93 9.66
CA PRO A 342 -7.29 -1.23 10.17
C PRO A 342 -7.60 -2.72 10.26
N LYS A 343 -7.22 -3.49 9.23
CA LYS A 343 -7.38 -4.95 9.28
C LYS A 343 -6.48 -5.56 10.35
N LEU A 344 -5.20 -5.20 10.38
CA LEU A 344 -4.24 -5.75 11.35
C LEU A 344 -4.61 -5.44 12.81
N ALA A 345 -5.26 -4.29 13.07
CA ALA A 345 -5.75 -3.91 14.39
C ALA A 345 -6.90 -4.81 14.91
N SER A 346 -7.51 -5.64 14.07
CA SER A 346 -8.69 -6.46 14.43
C SER A 346 -8.53 -7.95 14.07
N ASP A 347 -8.01 -8.23 12.89
CA ASP A 347 -8.00 -9.55 12.26
C ASP A 347 -7.29 -10.65 13.06
N PRO A 348 -6.13 -10.40 13.71
CA PRO A 348 -5.51 -11.42 14.56
C PRO A 348 -6.40 -11.86 15.73
N ILE A 349 -7.20 -10.96 16.31
CA ILE A 349 -8.09 -11.26 17.44
C ILE A 349 -9.30 -12.06 16.97
N THR A 350 -9.90 -11.64 15.86
CA THR A 350 -11.05 -12.34 15.28
C THR A 350 -10.64 -13.71 14.75
N SER A 351 -9.46 -13.84 14.14
CA SER A 351 -8.89 -15.11 13.69
C SER A 351 -8.61 -16.04 14.87
N LEU A 352 -8.04 -15.54 15.96
CA LEU A 352 -7.80 -16.33 17.18
C LEU A 352 -9.12 -16.90 17.72
N ALA A 353 -10.17 -16.08 17.82
CA ALA A 353 -11.49 -16.51 18.27
C ALA A 353 -12.13 -17.54 17.32
N ALA A 354 -12.01 -17.34 16.00
CA ALA A 354 -12.57 -18.24 14.99
C ALA A 354 -11.79 -19.57 14.86
N SER A 355 -10.55 -19.61 15.32
CA SER A 355 -9.67 -20.77 15.18
C SER A 355 -10.00 -21.94 16.11
N ASN A 356 -10.98 -21.83 17.02
CA ASN A 356 -11.32 -22.86 18.01
C ASN A 356 -10.10 -23.46 18.76
N GLY A 357 -9.11 -22.60 19.05
CA GLY A 357 -7.89 -22.97 19.78
C GLY A 357 -6.78 -23.59 18.92
N GLN A 358 -6.94 -23.68 17.60
CA GLN A 358 -5.87 -24.12 16.69
C GLN A 358 -4.87 -23.00 16.36
N MET A 359 -5.27 -21.71 16.40
CA MET A 359 -4.31 -20.61 16.30
C MET A 359 -3.54 -20.49 17.62
N ILE A 360 -2.25 -20.78 17.59
CA ILE A 360 -1.38 -20.80 18.78
C ILE A 360 -0.36 -19.66 18.81
N GLY A 361 -0.30 -18.86 17.75
CA GLY A 361 0.73 -17.84 17.60
C GLY A 361 0.33 -16.71 16.66
N LEU A 362 1.06 -15.61 16.78
CA LEU A 362 1.15 -14.54 15.79
C LEU A 362 2.61 -14.47 15.34
N GLY A 363 2.88 -14.11 14.09
CA GLY A 363 4.24 -14.06 13.58
C GLY A 363 4.43 -13.05 12.48
N LEU A 364 5.70 -12.72 12.25
CA LEU A 364 6.13 -11.89 11.15
C LEU A 364 6.99 -12.73 10.20
N THR A 365 6.61 -12.74 8.92
CA THR A 365 7.19 -13.60 7.86
C THR A 365 7.56 -12.80 6.63
N MET A 366 7.89 -11.53 6.78
CA MET A 366 8.38 -10.69 5.69
C MET A 366 9.61 -11.25 5.00
N GLU A 367 9.69 -11.07 3.69
CA GLU A 367 10.88 -11.49 2.95
C GLU A 367 12.10 -10.63 3.25
N GLY A 368 11.91 -9.34 3.59
CA GLY A 368 12.97 -8.44 4.00
C GLY A 368 12.49 -7.44 5.06
N ILE A 369 13.41 -7.00 5.91
CA ILE A 369 13.16 -6.07 7.03
C ILE A 369 13.67 -4.65 6.71
N PHE A 370 13.52 -3.69 7.64
CA PHE A 370 13.86 -2.25 7.50
C PHE A 370 12.96 -1.47 6.54
N GLN A 371 11.63 -1.59 6.72
CA GLN A 371 10.63 -0.75 6.06
C GLN A 371 9.32 -0.77 6.85
N ASN A 372 8.41 0.20 6.63
CA ASN A 372 7.04 0.23 7.19
C ASN A 372 6.93 -0.17 8.68
N TYR A 373 7.80 0.41 9.52
CA TYR A 373 8.01 0.06 10.93
C TYR A 373 6.70 -0.01 11.74
N ILE A 374 5.79 0.93 11.50
CA ILE A 374 4.47 1.02 12.15
C ILE A 374 3.63 -0.26 11.97
N VAL A 375 3.74 -0.94 10.83
CA VAL A 375 2.99 -2.18 10.54
C VAL A 375 3.46 -3.30 11.45
N TYR A 376 4.78 -3.42 11.63
CA TYR A 376 5.38 -4.51 12.40
C TYR A 376 5.23 -4.31 13.90
N ASP A 377 5.35 -3.06 14.37
CA ASP A 377 5.08 -2.73 15.76
C ASP A 377 3.61 -2.99 16.13
N LEU A 378 2.67 -2.62 15.24
CA LEU A 378 1.25 -2.94 15.43
C LEU A 378 1.04 -4.47 15.51
N ALA A 379 1.56 -5.22 14.54
CA ALA A 379 1.39 -6.67 14.47
C ALA A 379 1.90 -7.38 15.74
N LEU A 380 3.09 -7.00 16.21
CA LEU A 380 3.69 -7.60 17.40
C LEU A 380 2.93 -7.22 18.68
N GLU A 381 2.41 -5.99 18.77
CA GLU A 381 1.58 -5.57 19.89
C GLU A 381 0.26 -6.36 19.96
N MET A 382 -0.30 -6.77 18.81
CA MET A 382 -1.53 -7.58 18.76
C MET A 382 -1.41 -8.94 19.44
N ALA A 383 -0.20 -9.52 19.58
CA ALA A 383 0.00 -10.76 20.34
C ALA A 383 -0.33 -10.62 21.85
N TRP A 384 -0.43 -9.38 22.35
CA TRP A 384 -0.67 -9.01 23.73
C TRP A 384 -2.04 -8.35 23.95
N ARG A 385 -2.89 -8.30 22.91
CA ARG A 385 -4.23 -7.69 22.96
C ARG A 385 -5.31 -8.76 22.95
N SER A 386 -6.36 -8.57 23.76
CA SER A 386 -7.50 -9.50 23.85
C SER A 386 -8.74 -8.99 23.12
N HIS A 387 -8.70 -7.77 22.62
CA HIS A 387 -9.75 -7.10 21.88
C HIS A 387 -9.14 -6.32 20.70
N PRO A 388 -9.89 -6.07 19.62
CA PRO A 388 -9.46 -5.19 18.55
C PRO A 388 -8.96 -3.83 19.06
N MET A 389 -7.94 -3.29 18.40
CA MET A 389 -7.28 -2.06 18.80
C MET A 389 -8.01 -0.82 18.26
N GLN A 390 -8.14 0.21 19.11
CA GLN A 390 -8.59 1.53 18.69
C GLN A 390 -7.44 2.27 18.00
N LEU A 391 -7.43 2.19 16.68
CA LEU A 391 -6.28 2.57 15.87
C LEU A 391 -5.91 4.06 15.99
N ASP A 392 -6.89 4.97 15.98
CA ASP A 392 -6.64 6.42 16.09
C ASP A 392 -5.93 6.79 17.39
N ALA A 393 -6.36 6.19 18.51
CA ALA A 393 -5.73 6.42 19.82
C ALA A 393 -4.32 5.82 19.90
N TRP A 394 -4.11 4.64 19.29
CA TRP A 394 -2.80 4.01 19.26
C TRP A 394 -1.79 4.81 18.45
N ILE A 395 -2.18 5.34 17.29
CA ILE A 395 -1.32 6.16 16.43
C ILE A 395 -0.90 7.44 17.14
N GLN A 396 -1.84 8.11 17.83
CA GLN A 396 -1.52 9.30 18.62
C GLN A 396 -0.48 9.00 19.71
N SER A 397 -0.47 7.77 20.25
CA SER A 397 0.55 7.34 21.22
C SER A 397 1.86 6.86 20.60
N TYR A 398 1.84 6.46 19.33
CA TYR A 398 3.00 5.98 18.58
C TYR A 398 3.91 7.13 18.11
N HIS A 399 3.34 8.34 17.92
CA HIS A 399 4.09 9.51 17.45
C HIS A 399 4.29 10.58 18.53
N VAL A 400 5.30 11.44 18.31
CA VAL A 400 5.50 12.66 19.09
C VAL A 400 4.31 13.60 18.89
N VAL A 401 3.88 14.27 19.97
CA VAL A 401 2.81 15.26 19.93
C VAL A 401 3.27 16.51 19.18
N ASN A 402 3.06 16.50 17.87
CA ASN A 402 3.25 17.64 16.96
C ASN A 402 2.07 17.67 15.99
N GLU A 403 1.39 18.81 15.88
CA GLU A 403 0.14 18.93 15.11
C GLU A 403 0.32 18.55 13.63
N HIS A 404 1.41 19.01 13.02
CA HIS A 404 1.71 18.73 11.62
C HIS A 404 2.14 17.26 11.42
N ALA A 405 2.94 16.69 12.31
CA ALA A 405 3.30 15.28 12.24
C ALA A 405 2.05 14.38 12.32
N LEU A 406 1.16 14.66 13.27
CA LEU A 406 -0.11 13.93 13.43
C LEU A 406 -1.01 14.05 12.20
N LYS A 407 -1.12 15.24 11.59
CA LYS A 407 -1.84 15.44 10.33
C LYS A 407 -1.21 14.65 9.18
N GLY A 408 0.12 14.67 9.07
CA GLY A 408 0.86 13.95 8.03
C GLY A 408 0.60 12.44 8.11
N TRP A 409 0.69 11.88 9.31
CA TRP A 409 0.37 10.48 9.55
C TRP A 409 -1.10 10.16 9.29
N ALA A 410 -2.05 11.03 9.68
CA ALA A 410 -3.46 10.83 9.36
C ALA A 410 -3.72 10.69 7.84
N PHE A 411 -2.99 11.44 7.00
CA PHE A 411 -3.08 11.27 5.55
C PHE A 411 -2.53 9.90 5.08
N LEU A 412 -1.37 9.48 5.57
CA LEU A 412 -0.80 8.15 5.25
C LEU A 412 -1.76 7.02 5.66
N MET A 413 -2.38 7.15 6.83
CA MET A 413 -3.38 6.22 7.36
C MET A 413 -4.65 6.12 6.53
N SER A 414 -5.04 7.21 5.88
CA SER A 414 -6.20 7.25 4.99
C SER A 414 -5.92 6.72 3.58
N SER A 415 -4.65 6.37 3.28
CA SER A 415 -4.18 5.98 1.95
C SER A 415 -3.33 4.70 1.99
N VAL A 416 -2.00 4.84 1.92
CA VAL A 416 -1.04 3.74 1.79
C VAL A 416 -1.15 2.68 2.89
N TYR A 417 -1.63 3.05 4.08
CA TYR A 417 -1.84 2.11 5.19
C TYR A 417 -3.30 1.61 5.36
N ARG A 418 -4.15 1.81 4.35
CA ARG A 418 -5.56 1.37 4.29
C ARG A 418 -5.83 0.40 3.12
N ASP A 419 -4.88 -0.49 2.81
CA ASP A 419 -5.07 -1.56 1.83
C ASP A 419 -5.13 -1.11 0.35
N GLU A 420 -4.23 -0.23 -0.07
CA GLU A 420 -4.04 0.09 -1.49
C GLU A 420 -3.28 -1.03 -2.27
N GLY A 421 -2.99 -2.15 -1.58
CA GLY A 421 -2.22 -3.28 -2.08
C GLY A 421 -0.71 -3.03 -2.12
N LEU A 422 0.04 -4.01 -2.63
CA LEU A 422 1.47 -3.84 -2.92
C LEU A 422 1.63 -2.77 -4.00
N VAL A 423 2.46 -1.77 -3.72
CA VAL A 423 2.78 -0.69 -4.66
C VAL A 423 4.24 -0.83 -5.08
N GLY A 424 4.47 -1.30 -6.31
CA GLY A 424 5.80 -1.29 -6.91
C GLY A 424 6.31 0.14 -7.13
N SER A 425 7.62 0.28 -7.36
CA SER A 425 8.26 1.56 -7.69
C SER A 425 8.57 1.63 -9.18
N LEU A 426 8.13 2.69 -9.85
CA LEU A 426 8.45 2.91 -11.25
C LEU A 426 9.95 3.21 -11.43
N ALA A 427 10.56 3.89 -10.45
CA ALA A 427 11.98 4.19 -10.44
C ALA A 427 12.84 2.92 -10.52
N THR A 428 12.39 1.82 -9.93
CA THR A 428 13.15 0.56 -9.85
C THR A 428 12.74 -0.48 -10.89
N THR A 429 11.71 -0.20 -11.69
CA THR A 429 11.23 -1.08 -12.75
C THR A 429 12.07 -0.90 -14.02
N ARG A 430 12.40 -1.99 -14.72
CA ARG A 430 13.06 -1.92 -16.03
C ARG A 430 12.19 -1.14 -17.03
N PRO A 431 12.71 -0.05 -17.65
CA PRO A 431 11.89 0.85 -18.47
C PRO A 431 11.46 0.18 -19.78
N ARG A 432 10.18 0.35 -20.12
CA ARG A 432 9.55 -0.10 -21.36
C ARG A 432 8.25 0.67 -21.62
N TRP A 433 7.67 0.48 -22.80
CA TRP A 433 6.29 0.89 -23.04
C TRP A 433 5.31 0.05 -22.21
N HIS A 434 4.12 0.60 -21.94
CA HIS A 434 3.02 -0.10 -21.25
C HIS A 434 3.35 -0.62 -19.85
N LEU A 435 4.18 0.08 -19.08
CA LEU A 435 4.29 -0.20 -17.66
C LEU A 435 2.90 0.03 -17.03
N ALA A 436 2.37 -0.99 -16.35
CA ALA A 436 1.01 -0.99 -15.84
C ALA A 436 0.83 0.17 -14.86
N VAL A 437 -0.14 1.05 -15.10
CA VAL A 437 -0.42 2.20 -14.22
C VAL A 437 -1.80 2.09 -13.59
N ASN A 438 -2.75 1.33 -14.17
CA ASN A 438 -4.16 1.40 -13.78
C ASN A 438 -4.81 0.09 -13.30
N ASP A 439 -4.19 -1.07 -13.44
CA ASP A 439 -4.57 -2.33 -12.77
C ASP A 439 -3.47 -3.36 -13.02
N THR A 440 -3.40 -4.41 -12.19
CA THR A 440 -2.43 -5.50 -12.34
C THR A 440 -2.31 -5.91 -13.81
N ASP A 441 -1.07 -6.06 -14.29
CA ASP A 441 -0.80 -6.62 -15.61
C ASP A 441 -1.68 -7.87 -15.85
N SER A 442 -2.11 -8.07 -17.10
CA SER A 442 -2.70 -9.32 -17.59
C SER A 442 -1.94 -10.58 -17.14
N ASP A 443 -0.64 -10.45 -16.86
CA ASP A 443 0.22 -11.51 -16.35
C ASP A 443 0.18 -11.70 -14.81
N GLY A 444 -0.62 -10.92 -14.08
CA GLY A 444 -0.82 -11.07 -12.63
C GLY A 444 0.35 -10.62 -11.75
N ASN A 445 1.30 -9.83 -12.29
CA ASN A 445 2.45 -9.38 -11.51
C ASN A 445 2.04 -8.34 -10.45
N LEU A 446 1.99 -8.79 -9.19
CA LEU A 446 1.62 -7.99 -8.02
C LEU A 446 2.61 -6.89 -7.66
N MET A 447 3.80 -6.89 -8.27
CA MET A 447 4.94 -6.03 -7.91
C MET A 447 5.13 -4.85 -8.86
N LEU A 448 4.27 -4.71 -9.88
CA LEU A 448 4.29 -3.55 -10.76
C LEU A 448 3.74 -2.30 -10.04
N PRO A 449 4.24 -1.10 -10.39
CA PRO A 449 3.74 0.14 -9.81
C PRO A 449 2.25 0.30 -10.10
N LYS A 450 1.49 0.76 -9.12
CA LYS A 450 0.10 1.18 -9.31
C LYS A 450 0.04 2.69 -9.20
N ARG A 451 -0.82 3.34 -10.00
CA ARG A 451 -1.14 4.76 -9.81
C ARG A 451 -1.91 4.90 -8.52
N LEU A 452 -1.24 5.44 -7.50
CA LEU A 452 -1.93 5.90 -6.32
C LEU A 452 -2.73 7.14 -6.69
N THR A 453 -4.05 7.02 -6.66
CA THR A 453 -4.98 8.12 -6.97
C THR A 453 -5.10 9.13 -5.83
N SER A 454 -4.53 8.81 -4.65
CA SER A 454 -4.65 9.61 -3.45
C SER A 454 -3.61 10.73 -3.38
N SER A 455 -4.07 11.98 -3.31
CA SER A 455 -3.26 13.15 -2.95
C SER A 455 -2.79 13.14 -1.49
N ALA A 456 -3.11 12.08 -0.73
CA ALA A 456 -2.78 11.97 0.68
C ALA A 456 -1.27 11.84 0.93
N VAL A 457 -0.52 11.07 0.15
CA VAL A 457 0.95 10.99 0.30
C VAL A 457 1.60 12.37 0.11
N HIS A 458 1.12 13.12 -0.87
CA HIS A 458 1.56 14.49 -1.11
C HIS A 458 1.22 15.42 0.05
N SER A 459 0.01 15.30 0.59
CA SER A 459 -0.44 16.08 1.74
C SER A 459 0.36 15.73 2.99
N ALA A 460 0.67 14.44 3.19
CA ALA A 460 1.55 13.96 4.26
C ALA A 460 2.95 14.55 4.13
N TRP A 461 3.51 14.56 2.93
CA TRP A 461 4.82 15.15 2.65
C TRP A 461 4.88 16.62 3.04
N ARG A 462 3.85 17.41 2.67
CA ARG A 462 3.72 18.82 3.10
C ARG A 462 3.72 18.96 4.61
N GLU A 463 2.85 18.19 5.29
CA GLU A 463 2.69 18.29 6.74
C GLU A 463 3.97 17.86 7.47
N LEU A 464 4.69 16.82 7.02
CA LEU A 464 5.96 16.42 7.64
C LEU A 464 7.06 17.49 7.47
N ILE A 465 7.09 18.21 6.34
CA ILE A 465 8.02 19.35 6.17
C ILE A 465 7.67 20.48 7.15
N LEU A 466 6.38 20.78 7.34
CA LEU A 466 5.95 21.76 8.34
C LEU A 466 6.27 21.30 9.76
N ALA A 467 6.17 20.00 10.04
CA ALA A 467 6.56 19.43 11.33
C ALA A 467 8.06 19.60 11.61
N ALA A 468 8.90 19.56 10.57
CA ALA A 468 10.34 19.76 10.68
C ALA A 468 10.75 21.19 11.10
N ALA A 469 9.83 22.15 11.08
CA ALA A 469 10.07 23.49 11.66
C ALA A 469 10.20 23.45 13.19
N ASP A 470 9.73 22.38 13.85
CA ASP A 470 10.03 22.10 15.25
C ASP A 470 11.46 21.55 15.37
N GLY A 471 12.39 22.40 15.82
CA GLY A 471 13.80 22.04 15.95
C GLY A 471 14.07 20.81 16.83
N LYS A 472 13.19 20.47 17.79
CA LYS A 472 13.36 19.26 18.59
C LYS A 472 13.00 17.99 17.83
N LEU A 473 11.96 18.05 17.01
CA LEU A 473 11.51 16.93 16.19
C LEU A 473 12.46 16.71 15.00
N ALA A 474 12.97 17.81 14.43
CA ALA A 474 13.98 17.80 13.38
C ALA A 474 15.23 16.98 13.73
N ASP A 475 15.65 17.00 15.00
CA ASP A 475 16.83 16.28 15.50
C ASP A 475 16.57 14.78 15.78
N VAL A 476 15.33 14.30 15.62
CA VAL A 476 14.98 12.90 15.88
C VAL A 476 15.27 12.04 14.63
N ASP A 477 16.19 11.09 14.76
CA ASP A 477 16.61 10.22 13.64
C ASP A 477 15.43 9.48 12.98
N ALA A 478 14.50 8.94 13.79
CA ALA A 478 13.31 8.25 13.29
C ALA A 478 12.38 9.18 12.48
N PHE A 479 12.26 10.45 12.88
CA PHE A 479 11.50 11.44 12.11
C PHE A 479 12.19 11.76 10.78
N GLN A 480 13.52 11.90 10.77
CA GLN A 480 14.27 12.09 9.53
C GLN A 480 14.16 10.88 8.60
N HIS A 481 14.13 9.66 9.15
CA HIS A 481 13.86 8.44 8.37
C HIS A 481 12.49 8.53 7.69
N ASP A 482 11.43 8.82 8.46
CA ASP A 482 10.07 8.94 7.93
C ASP A 482 9.96 10.03 6.85
N LEU A 483 10.61 11.18 7.06
CA LEU A 483 10.63 12.28 6.10
C LEU A 483 11.30 11.85 4.78
N VAL A 484 12.42 11.11 4.85
CA VAL A 484 13.10 10.58 3.65
C VAL A 484 12.22 9.56 2.93
N ASP A 485 11.58 8.63 3.65
CA ASP A 485 10.75 7.57 3.05
C ASP A 485 9.48 8.15 2.40
N VAL A 486 8.82 9.11 3.05
CA VAL A 486 7.66 9.83 2.48
C VAL A 486 8.06 10.68 1.28
N THR A 487 9.20 11.38 1.34
CA THR A 487 9.71 12.15 0.19
C THR A 487 10.00 11.23 -0.99
N ARG A 488 10.70 10.11 -0.77
CA ARG A 488 10.94 9.07 -1.79
C ARG A 488 9.63 8.57 -2.40
N GLN A 489 8.64 8.26 -1.58
CA GLN A 489 7.33 7.80 -2.06
C GLN A 489 6.65 8.87 -2.92
N ALA A 490 6.65 10.12 -2.49
CA ALA A 490 6.07 11.23 -3.24
C ALA A 490 6.73 11.40 -4.62
N LEU A 491 8.07 11.34 -4.69
CA LEU A 491 8.81 11.41 -5.95
C LEU A 491 8.49 10.23 -6.88
N ASN A 492 8.35 9.01 -6.33
CA ASN A 492 7.93 7.86 -7.12
C ASN A 492 6.53 8.06 -7.71
N ASN A 493 5.58 8.57 -6.93
CA ASN A 493 4.23 8.87 -7.41
C ASN A 493 4.25 9.93 -8.53
N ILE A 494 5.05 10.99 -8.37
CA ILE A 494 5.23 12.01 -9.41
C ILE A 494 5.86 11.40 -10.67
N MET A 495 6.84 10.51 -10.53
CA MET A 495 7.46 9.84 -11.67
C MET A 495 6.45 9.00 -12.47
N VAL A 496 5.47 8.37 -11.81
CA VAL A 496 4.37 7.67 -12.49
C VAL A 496 3.57 8.64 -13.37
N GLU A 497 3.23 9.83 -12.87
CA GLU A 497 2.51 10.85 -13.64
C GLU A 497 3.33 11.40 -14.82
N GLN A 498 4.63 11.62 -14.62
CA GLN A 498 5.53 12.06 -15.68
C GLN A 498 5.69 10.99 -16.77
N TYR A 499 5.73 9.70 -16.41
CA TYR A 499 5.75 8.61 -17.37
C TYR A 499 4.46 8.55 -18.20
N VAL A 500 3.29 8.65 -17.55
CA VAL A 500 1.99 8.70 -18.26
C VAL A 500 1.95 9.88 -19.23
N THR A 501 2.43 11.04 -18.80
CA THR A 501 2.51 12.25 -19.63
C THR A 501 3.45 12.05 -20.81
N LEU A 502 4.65 11.49 -20.60
CA LEU A 502 5.58 11.17 -21.68
C LEU A 502 4.96 10.23 -22.71
N VAL A 503 4.30 9.16 -22.26
CA VAL A 503 3.63 8.19 -23.16
C VAL A 503 2.55 8.89 -24.00
N LYS A 504 1.74 9.77 -23.41
CA LYS A 504 0.72 10.55 -24.15
C LYS A 504 1.35 11.49 -25.17
N LEU A 505 2.40 12.22 -24.79
CA LEU A 505 3.11 13.14 -25.68
C LEU A 505 3.77 12.40 -26.85
N TYR A 506 4.42 11.27 -26.57
CA TYR A 506 5.06 10.45 -27.59
C TYR A 506 4.07 9.90 -28.62
N ASN A 507 2.89 9.47 -28.18
CA ASN A 507 1.84 8.93 -29.05
C ASN A 507 1.06 10.00 -29.82
N SER A 508 1.22 11.28 -29.48
CA SER A 508 0.52 12.38 -30.13
C SER A 508 1.22 12.78 -31.43
N PRO A 509 0.56 12.78 -32.60
CA PRO A 509 1.24 12.99 -33.89
C PRO A 509 1.78 14.42 -34.09
N ASN A 510 1.20 15.41 -33.41
CA ASN A 510 1.49 16.84 -33.62
C ASN A 510 2.39 17.47 -32.55
N VAL A 511 3.05 16.67 -31.70
CA VAL A 511 3.93 17.16 -30.63
C VAL A 511 5.37 17.24 -31.12
N GLU A 512 6.00 18.40 -30.97
CA GLU A 512 7.41 18.59 -31.35
C GLU A 512 8.34 17.66 -30.55
N ALA A 513 9.41 17.16 -31.19
CA ALA A 513 10.36 16.25 -30.54
C ALA A 513 10.97 16.86 -29.27
N ALA A 514 11.24 18.17 -29.28
CA ALA A 514 11.74 18.90 -28.13
C ALA A 514 10.81 18.82 -26.90
N VAL A 515 9.49 18.74 -27.09
CA VAL A 515 8.53 18.62 -25.99
C VAL A 515 8.57 17.22 -25.38
N VAL A 516 8.64 16.19 -26.23
CA VAL A 516 8.81 14.79 -25.78
C VAL A 516 10.13 14.63 -25.02
N CYS A 517 11.21 15.18 -25.54
CA CYS A 517 12.53 15.11 -24.90
C CYS A 517 12.63 15.90 -23.61
N SER A 518 11.92 17.03 -23.51
CA SER A 518 11.77 17.76 -22.25
C SER A 518 11.07 16.91 -21.19
N ALA A 519 9.95 16.25 -21.54
CA ALA A 519 9.25 15.34 -20.64
C ALA A 519 10.12 14.14 -20.23
N ALA A 520 10.90 13.58 -21.16
CA ALA A 520 11.87 12.54 -20.85
C ALA A 520 12.95 13.01 -19.86
N ASN A 521 13.47 14.22 -20.04
CA ASN A 521 14.45 14.81 -19.14
C ASN A 521 13.89 15.06 -17.73
N HIS A 522 12.61 15.41 -17.58
CA HIS A 522 11.98 15.54 -16.26
C HIS A 522 12.02 14.25 -15.45
N ILE A 523 11.84 13.09 -16.10
CA ILE A 523 11.96 11.77 -15.45
C ILE A 523 13.40 11.53 -14.97
N MET A 524 14.40 11.89 -15.79
CA MET A 524 15.81 11.76 -15.39
C MET A 524 16.16 12.63 -14.18
N VAL A 525 15.73 13.90 -14.18
CA VAL A 525 15.94 14.82 -13.06
C VAL A 525 15.26 14.32 -11.78
N LEU A 526 14.07 13.73 -11.89
CA LEU A 526 13.38 13.11 -10.74
C LEU A 526 14.18 11.96 -10.12
N LEU A 527 14.83 11.13 -10.94
CA LEU A 527 15.68 10.04 -10.45
C LEU A 527 16.93 10.56 -9.74
N GLU A 528 17.53 11.64 -10.26
CA GLU A 528 18.67 12.31 -9.62
C GLU A 528 18.28 12.91 -8.27
N ASP A 529 17.13 13.57 -8.19
CA ASP A 529 16.60 14.13 -6.95
C ASP A 529 16.19 13.05 -5.94
N MET A 530 15.67 11.91 -6.41
CA MET A 530 15.37 10.75 -5.57
C MET A 530 16.66 10.18 -4.97
N ASP A 531 17.72 10.02 -5.76
CA ASP A 531 19.02 9.57 -5.25
C ASP A 531 19.59 10.55 -4.20
N ALA A 532 19.44 11.85 -4.43
CA ALA A 532 19.90 12.89 -3.52
C ALA A 532 19.22 12.85 -2.15
N ILE A 533 17.89 12.69 -2.07
CA ILE A 533 17.21 12.57 -0.77
C ILE A 533 17.56 11.26 -0.07
N LEU A 534 17.68 10.15 -0.80
CA LEU A 534 18.09 8.86 -0.23
C LEU A 534 19.52 8.92 0.35
N ALA A 535 20.41 9.71 -0.26
CA ALA A 535 21.79 9.86 0.20
C ALA A 535 21.90 10.52 1.59
N THR A 536 20.85 11.19 2.05
CA THR A 536 20.85 11.94 3.32
C THR A 536 20.65 11.08 4.57
N ASN A 537 20.26 9.81 4.42
CA ASN A 537 19.99 8.93 5.55
C ASN A 537 20.65 7.56 5.36
N SER A 538 21.26 7.06 6.43
CA SER A 538 22.02 5.82 6.44
C SER A 538 21.23 4.56 6.06
N ALA A 539 19.92 4.54 6.30
CA ALA A 539 19.06 3.39 6.00
C ALA A 539 18.92 3.15 4.48
N PHE A 540 19.27 4.15 3.65
CA PHE A 540 19.03 4.12 2.21
C PHE A 540 20.31 4.13 1.37
N LEU A 541 21.44 3.62 1.90
CA LEU A 541 22.74 3.66 1.21
C LEU A 541 23.17 2.29 0.68
N LEU A 542 23.36 2.18 -0.65
CA LEU A 542 23.90 0.97 -1.28
C LEU A 542 25.32 0.64 -0.77
N GLY A 543 26.12 1.67 -0.47
CA GLY A 543 27.51 1.48 -0.04
C GLY A 543 27.65 0.71 1.26
N ARG A 544 26.68 0.83 2.19
CA ARG A 544 26.67 0.03 3.43
C ARG A 544 26.46 -1.45 3.13
N TRP A 545 25.49 -1.78 2.28
CA TRP A 545 25.25 -3.16 1.87
C TRP A 545 26.46 -3.80 1.19
N ILE A 546 27.09 -3.10 0.24
CA ILE A 546 28.28 -3.59 -0.46
C ILE A 546 29.47 -3.74 0.51
N ARG A 547 29.69 -2.77 1.42
CA ARG A 547 30.73 -2.85 2.45
C ARG A 547 30.54 -4.09 3.32
N ASP A 548 29.33 -4.31 3.83
CA ASP A 548 29.03 -5.39 4.75
C ASP A 548 29.16 -6.77 4.06
N ALA A 549 28.73 -6.86 2.80
CA ALA A 549 28.96 -8.04 1.95
C ALA A 549 30.45 -8.35 1.78
N LYS A 550 31.26 -7.35 1.40
CA LYS A 550 32.72 -7.54 1.22
C LYS A 550 33.40 -7.95 2.52
N ALA A 551 32.92 -7.47 3.66
CA ALA A 551 33.43 -7.82 4.98
C ALA A 551 33.14 -9.29 5.38
N ARG A 552 32.28 -10.02 4.65
CA ARG A 552 32.08 -11.47 4.84
C ARG A 552 33.22 -12.33 4.26
N GLY A 553 34.12 -11.72 3.47
CA GLY A 553 35.21 -12.41 2.80
C GLY A 553 36.58 -11.94 3.21
N THR A 554 37.58 -12.57 2.60
CA THR A 554 38.96 -12.08 2.58
C THR A 554 39.14 -11.09 1.42
N PRO A 555 40.24 -10.34 1.36
CA PRO A 555 40.55 -9.51 0.19
C PRO A 555 40.52 -10.29 -1.15
N ALA A 556 40.80 -11.61 -1.13
CA ALA A 556 40.76 -12.46 -2.32
C ALA A 556 39.32 -12.84 -2.75
N THR A 557 38.38 -12.92 -1.81
CA THR A 557 36.97 -13.28 -2.07
C THR A 557 36.02 -12.07 -2.05
N ALA A 558 36.51 -10.87 -1.78
CA ALA A 558 35.69 -9.64 -1.76
C ALA A 558 34.92 -9.40 -3.07
N GLY A 559 35.52 -9.70 -4.23
CA GLY A 559 34.85 -9.59 -5.53
C GLY A 559 33.66 -10.54 -5.69
N TYR A 560 33.75 -11.76 -5.13
CA TYR A 560 32.63 -12.70 -5.08
C TYR A 560 31.45 -12.10 -4.30
N PHE A 561 31.69 -11.60 -3.09
CA PHE A 561 30.61 -11.08 -2.24
C PHE A 561 30.01 -9.78 -2.76
N GLU A 562 30.81 -8.90 -3.35
CA GLU A 562 30.29 -7.71 -4.02
C GLU A 562 29.40 -8.07 -5.21
N TYR A 563 29.80 -9.06 -6.02
CA TYR A 563 28.96 -9.58 -7.11
C TYR A 563 27.65 -10.17 -6.60
N GLN A 564 27.69 -11.00 -5.55
CA GLN A 564 26.48 -11.58 -4.94
C GLN A 564 25.52 -10.48 -4.45
N ALA A 565 26.06 -9.46 -3.76
CA ALA A 565 25.30 -8.32 -3.25
C ALA A 565 24.65 -7.50 -4.36
N ARG A 566 25.37 -7.22 -5.46
CA ARG A 566 24.86 -6.49 -6.62
C ARG A 566 23.81 -7.31 -7.38
N ASN A 567 24.10 -8.57 -7.67
CA ASN A 567 23.24 -9.46 -8.44
C ASN A 567 21.88 -9.68 -7.75
N GLN A 568 21.86 -9.87 -6.42
CA GLN A 568 20.62 -10.11 -5.69
C GLN A 568 19.62 -8.95 -5.81
N LEU A 569 20.10 -7.70 -5.69
CA LEU A 569 19.26 -6.51 -5.73
C LEU A 569 18.77 -6.14 -7.14
N THR A 570 19.38 -6.75 -8.16
CA THR A 570 19.18 -6.37 -9.57
C THR A 570 18.70 -7.58 -10.37
N ARG A 571 19.56 -8.22 -11.16
CA ARG A 571 19.15 -9.25 -12.12
C ARG A 571 18.61 -10.53 -11.49
N TRP A 572 19.00 -10.84 -10.26
CA TRP A 572 18.74 -12.12 -9.59
C TRP A 572 19.13 -13.32 -10.46
N GLY A 573 20.29 -13.92 -10.14
CA GLY A 573 20.82 -15.01 -10.95
C GLY A 573 21.14 -14.58 -12.37
N VAL A 574 20.59 -15.32 -13.33
CA VAL A 574 20.83 -15.09 -14.77
C VAL A 574 19.83 -14.09 -15.39
N GLY A 575 18.91 -13.51 -14.61
CA GLY A 575 17.95 -12.52 -15.10
C GLY A 575 16.49 -12.97 -15.10
N ALA A 576 16.15 -14.19 -14.66
CA ALA A 576 14.77 -14.69 -14.71
C ALA A 576 13.87 -14.05 -13.63
N LEU A 577 14.44 -13.45 -12.59
CA LEU A 577 13.73 -12.70 -11.54
C LEU A 577 14.28 -11.26 -11.42
N ASN A 578 14.50 -10.62 -12.58
CA ASN A 578 15.05 -9.27 -12.64
C ASN A 578 14.22 -8.30 -11.79
N ASP A 579 14.91 -7.49 -11.00
CA ASP A 579 14.39 -6.49 -10.07
C ASP A 579 13.47 -7.04 -8.96
N TYR A 580 13.39 -8.37 -8.73
CA TYR A 580 12.52 -8.93 -7.70
C TYR A 580 12.82 -8.36 -6.30
N ALA A 581 14.10 -8.18 -5.98
CA ALA A 581 14.58 -7.66 -4.70
C ALA A 581 15.13 -6.23 -4.79
N ASN A 582 14.53 -5.41 -5.65
CA ASN A 582 14.93 -4.03 -5.87
C ASN A 582 14.94 -3.19 -4.58
N LYS A 583 15.76 -2.13 -4.57
CA LYS A 583 15.85 -1.19 -3.45
C LYS A 583 15.91 0.24 -3.97
N GLN A 584 15.19 1.15 -3.36
CA GLN A 584 15.40 2.58 -3.60
C GLN A 584 16.50 3.07 -2.66
N TRP A 585 17.75 2.77 -3.03
CA TRP A 585 18.94 3.19 -2.30
C TRP A 585 19.79 4.16 -3.13
N ALA A 586 20.37 5.15 -2.47
CA ALA A 586 21.34 6.05 -3.06
C ALA A 586 22.53 5.26 -3.64
N GLY A 587 23.00 5.69 -4.82
CA GLY A 587 23.96 4.97 -5.64
C GLY A 587 23.31 3.90 -6.52
N LEU A 588 22.36 3.11 -6.00
CA LEU A 588 21.62 2.14 -6.83
C LEU A 588 20.63 2.86 -7.76
N VAL A 589 19.90 3.86 -7.24
CA VAL A 589 19.02 4.73 -8.03
C VAL A 589 19.81 5.50 -9.07
N ALA A 590 20.89 6.18 -8.70
CA ALA A 590 21.69 6.92 -9.68
C ALA A 590 22.37 6.04 -10.74
N GLN A 591 23.06 4.95 -10.33
CA GLN A 591 23.97 4.23 -11.23
C GLN A 591 23.35 3.02 -11.93
N TYR A 592 22.40 2.31 -11.31
CA TYR A 592 21.75 1.16 -11.95
C TYR A 592 20.46 1.60 -12.61
N TYR A 593 19.48 2.04 -11.82
CA TYR A 593 18.16 2.42 -12.33
C TYR A 593 18.21 3.63 -13.25
N GLY A 594 18.91 4.68 -12.85
CA GLY A 594 19.10 5.91 -13.63
C GLY A 594 19.75 5.64 -14.98
N THR A 595 20.73 4.74 -15.07
CA THR A 595 21.34 4.38 -16.35
C THR A 595 20.38 3.60 -17.25
N ARG A 596 19.55 2.69 -16.71
CA ARG A 596 18.51 2.01 -17.51
C ARG A 596 17.51 3.00 -18.10
N TRP A 597 16.99 3.89 -17.26
CA TRP A 597 16.06 4.95 -17.69
C TRP A 597 16.71 5.87 -18.72
N ARG A 598 17.98 6.24 -18.55
CA ARG A 598 18.72 7.03 -19.53
C ARG A 598 18.80 6.36 -20.89
N ILE A 599 19.14 5.06 -20.94
CA ILE A 599 19.21 4.29 -22.20
C ILE A 599 17.85 4.33 -22.91
N TRP A 600 16.77 4.02 -22.20
CA TRP A 600 15.43 3.99 -22.78
C TRP A 600 14.94 5.38 -23.21
N LEU A 601 15.07 6.40 -22.34
CA LEU A 601 14.60 7.76 -22.61
C LEU A 601 15.36 8.45 -23.76
N MET A 602 16.66 8.19 -23.90
CA MET A 602 17.42 8.64 -25.07
C MET A 602 16.89 7.99 -26.36
N ALA A 603 16.61 6.68 -26.33
CA ALA A 603 16.04 6.00 -27.49
C ALA A 603 14.65 6.51 -27.86
N VAL A 604 13.82 6.89 -26.87
CA VAL A 604 12.52 7.56 -27.09
C VAL A 604 12.70 8.90 -27.81
N CYS A 605 13.67 9.70 -27.38
CA CYS A 605 14.04 10.96 -28.03
C CYS A 605 14.50 10.77 -29.48
N ASP A 606 15.49 9.90 -29.68
CA ASP A 606 16.07 9.62 -31.00
C ASP A 606 14.99 9.14 -31.98
N ALA A 607 14.09 8.28 -31.52
CA ALA A 607 12.97 7.77 -32.31
C ALA A 607 12.01 8.90 -32.71
N ARG A 608 11.65 9.78 -31.76
CA ARG A 608 10.77 10.92 -32.02
C ARG A 608 11.38 11.92 -33.00
N GLU A 609 12.66 12.27 -32.84
CA GLU A 609 13.38 13.16 -33.75
C GLU A 609 13.50 12.58 -35.16
N ALA A 610 13.70 11.26 -35.26
CA ALA A 610 13.77 10.55 -36.53
C ALA A 610 12.39 10.32 -37.19
N GLY A 611 11.29 10.60 -36.50
CA GLY A 611 9.93 10.32 -36.97
C GLY A 611 9.64 8.82 -37.12
N LYS A 612 10.23 7.97 -36.28
CA LYS A 612 10.11 6.50 -36.32
C LYS A 612 9.75 5.93 -34.94
N PRO A 613 9.19 4.71 -34.86
CA PRO A 613 9.05 4.00 -33.59
C PRO A 613 10.41 3.66 -32.95
N THR A 614 10.41 3.37 -31.64
CA THR A 614 11.58 2.81 -30.96
C THR A 614 11.92 1.42 -31.49
N ASP A 615 13.20 1.07 -31.42
CA ASP A 615 13.71 -0.28 -31.69
C ASP A 615 13.87 -1.02 -30.36
N ASP A 616 12.78 -1.66 -29.92
CA ASP A 616 12.70 -2.26 -28.58
C ASP A 616 13.72 -3.40 -28.40
N ASP A 617 13.98 -4.20 -29.44
CA ASP A 617 15.00 -5.25 -29.42
C ASP A 617 16.41 -4.67 -29.21
N LYS A 618 16.73 -3.57 -29.90
CA LYS A 618 18.01 -2.88 -29.71
C LYS A 618 18.13 -2.30 -28.30
N ILE A 619 17.06 -1.70 -27.78
CA ILE A 619 17.04 -1.14 -26.42
C ILE A 619 17.24 -2.26 -25.40
N ASP A 620 16.53 -3.38 -25.55
CA ASP A 620 16.63 -4.51 -24.63
C ASP A 620 18.01 -5.16 -24.64
N ASN A 621 18.67 -5.24 -25.80
CA ASN A 621 20.05 -5.68 -25.89
C ASN A 621 21.01 -4.71 -25.17
N GLN A 622 20.84 -3.40 -25.36
CA GLN A 622 21.65 -2.39 -24.66
C GLN A 622 21.46 -2.44 -23.14
N LEU A 623 20.21 -2.58 -22.68
CA LEU A 623 19.90 -2.76 -21.27
C LEU A 623 20.55 -4.04 -20.72
N ASN A 624 20.43 -5.16 -21.43
CA ASN A 624 21.05 -6.42 -21.01
C ASN A 624 22.57 -6.34 -20.91
N ASP A 625 23.24 -5.76 -21.90
CA ASP A 625 24.69 -5.56 -21.90
C ASP A 625 25.13 -4.68 -20.71
N PHE A 626 24.40 -3.60 -20.46
CA PHE A 626 24.63 -2.72 -19.32
C PHE A 626 24.46 -3.47 -17.98
N GLU A 627 23.32 -4.14 -17.78
CA GLU A 627 22.99 -4.83 -16.53
C GLU A 627 23.98 -5.96 -16.23
N LEU A 628 24.41 -6.71 -17.26
CA LEU A 628 25.45 -7.75 -17.12
C LEU A 628 26.78 -7.16 -16.69
N LYS A 629 27.19 -6.05 -17.31
CA LYS A 629 28.43 -5.35 -16.97
C LYS A 629 28.40 -4.81 -15.54
N TRP A 630 27.30 -4.17 -15.15
CA TRP A 630 27.17 -3.48 -13.86
C TRP A 630 27.41 -4.38 -12.64
N GLN A 631 26.94 -5.63 -12.69
CA GLN A 631 27.09 -6.57 -11.57
C GLN A 631 28.54 -6.96 -11.27
N THR A 632 29.43 -6.83 -12.26
CA THR A 632 30.86 -7.15 -12.14
C THR A 632 31.74 -5.93 -11.85
N GLN A 633 31.14 -4.74 -11.77
CA GLN A 633 31.84 -3.51 -11.41
C GLN A 633 32.23 -3.51 -9.93
N THR A 634 33.21 -2.67 -9.60
CA THR A 634 33.78 -2.52 -8.25
C THR A 634 33.78 -1.07 -7.78
N ASP A 635 32.89 -0.25 -8.36
CA ASP A 635 32.74 1.16 -8.03
C ASP A 635 32.44 1.34 -6.53
N ALA A 636 33.14 2.29 -5.90
CA ALA A 636 32.91 2.62 -4.51
C ALA A 636 31.67 3.50 -4.36
N PHE A 637 30.89 3.23 -3.30
CA PHE A 637 29.71 4.01 -2.93
C PHE A 637 29.87 4.58 -1.52
N PRO A 638 29.32 5.77 -1.24
CA PRO A 638 29.32 6.33 0.10
C PRO A 638 28.68 5.38 1.12
N THR A 639 29.33 5.26 2.28
CA THR A 639 28.82 4.51 3.45
C THR A 639 28.24 5.42 4.52
N ASP A 640 28.46 6.72 4.39
CA ASP A 640 27.99 7.73 5.33
C ASP A 640 27.02 8.68 4.62
N PRO A 641 26.01 9.20 5.32
CA PRO A 641 25.04 10.11 4.72
C PRO A 641 25.68 11.40 4.22
N VAL A 642 25.12 11.96 3.15
CA VAL A 642 25.57 13.21 2.54
C VAL A 642 24.38 14.16 2.39
N GLY A 643 24.54 15.40 2.85
CA GLY A 643 23.48 16.42 2.83
C GLY A 643 22.61 16.41 4.09
N ASN A 644 21.56 17.23 4.10
CA ASN A 644 20.60 17.34 5.18
C ASN A 644 19.21 16.92 4.69
N SER A 645 18.60 15.93 5.35
CA SER A 645 17.31 15.37 4.93
C SER A 645 16.20 16.41 4.86
N ILE A 646 16.16 17.33 5.84
CA ILE A 646 15.10 18.35 5.94
C ILE A 646 15.26 19.42 4.85
N GLU A 647 16.48 19.93 4.65
CA GLU A 647 16.77 20.93 3.62
C GLU A 647 16.47 20.40 2.21
N ILE A 648 16.89 19.17 1.92
CA ILE A 648 16.66 18.55 0.62
C ILE A 648 15.17 18.24 0.44
N ALA A 649 14.50 17.63 1.42
CA ALA A 649 13.05 17.38 1.33
C ALA A 649 12.25 18.67 1.11
N THR A 650 12.61 19.74 1.81
CA THR A 650 11.98 21.07 1.66
C THR A 650 12.20 21.64 0.25
N THR A 651 13.42 21.54 -0.27
CA THR A 651 13.77 22.00 -1.62
C THR A 651 13.00 21.23 -2.68
N LEU A 652 12.92 19.91 -2.54
CA LEU A 652 12.19 19.04 -3.45
C LEU A 652 10.68 19.31 -3.37
N TYR A 653 10.14 19.60 -2.18
CA TYR A 653 8.74 20.02 -2.06
C TYR A 653 8.49 21.38 -2.70
N ALA A 654 9.40 22.34 -2.59
CA ALA A 654 9.26 23.60 -3.32
C ALA A 654 9.26 23.38 -4.85
N LYS A 655 10.06 22.42 -5.34
CA LYS A 655 10.20 22.08 -6.76
C LYS A 655 8.98 21.31 -7.31
N TYR A 656 8.49 20.32 -6.58
CA TYR A 656 7.47 19.37 -7.04
C TYR A 656 6.11 19.51 -6.36
N GLY A 657 6.08 20.11 -5.16
CA GLY A 657 4.91 20.31 -4.30
C GLY A 657 3.73 20.97 -5.02
N ASN A 658 4.02 21.88 -5.94
CA ASN A 658 2.97 22.61 -6.67
C ASN A 658 2.51 21.90 -7.96
N MET A 659 3.11 20.80 -8.38
CA MET A 659 2.67 20.08 -9.60
C MET A 659 1.28 19.47 -9.45
N TYR A 660 0.88 19.07 -8.24
CA TYR A 660 -0.50 18.63 -7.93
C TYR A 660 -1.52 19.79 -7.93
N ARG A 661 -1.07 21.05 -7.86
CA ARG A 661 -1.93 22.23 -7.99
C ARG A 661 -2.32 22.49 -9.46
N VAL A 662 -1.50 22.04 -10.41
CA VAL A 662 -1.70 22.27 -11.85
C VAL A 662 -2.62 21.23 -12.48
N GLU A 663 -2.59 19.95 -12.07
CA GLU A 663 -3.49 18.93 -12.63
C GLU A 663 -4.97 19.13 -12.26
N LEU A 664 -5.28 19.74 -11.10
CA LEU A 664 -6.66 20.14 -10.77
C LEU A 664 -7.19 21.28 -11.67
N LEU A 665 -6.28 22.01 -12.33
CA LEU A 665 -6.60 23.07 -13.28
C LEU A 665 -6.53 22.59 -14.75
N GLU A 666 -5.69 21.59 -15.07
CA GLU A 666 -5.49 21.08 -16.44
C GLU A 666 -6.29 19.82 -16.82
N VAL A 667 -6.88 19.07 -15.86
CA VAL A 667 -7.87 18.02 -16.19
C VAL A 667 -9.24 18.65 -16.49
N ARG A 668 -9.30 19.47 -17.54
CA ARG A 668 -10.54 19.92 -18.19
C ARG A 668 -10.34 20.12 -19.70
N ASP A 669 -9.61 19.21 -20.34
CA ASP A 669 -9.78 19.03 -21.78
C ASP A 669 -9.45 17.61 -22.22
N THR A 670 -10.22 16.65 -21.69
CA THR A 670 -10.36 15.35 -22.35
C THR A 670 -11.82 14.93 -22.25
N ASP A 671 -12.41 14.68 -23.42
CA ASP A 671 -13.67 13.96 -23.67
C ASP A 671 -13.70 12.63 -22.88
N ALA A 672 -13.92 12.69 -21.57
CA ALA A 672 -14.26 11.55 -20.76
C ALA A 672 -15.74 11.24 -21.05
N SER A 673 -15.95 10.30 -21.95
CA SER A 673 -17.23 9.64 -22.19
C SER A 673 -17.74 9.01 -20.89
N LEU A 674 -18.55 9.78 -20.15
CA LEU A 674 -19.28 9.33 -18.98
C LEU A 674 -20.24 8.20 -19.38
N GLN A 675 -20.06 7.05 -18.71
CA GLN A 675 -20.87 5.84 -18.81
C GLN A 675 -22.37 6.14 -18.64
N ASP A 676 -23.16 5.71 -19.62
CA ASP A 676 -24.61 5.87 -19.63
C ASP A 676 -25.25 4.99 -18.53
N LEU A 677 -25.87 5.58 -17.50
CA LEU A 677 -26.67 4.85 -16.51
C LEU A 677 -28.05 4.50 -17.11
N TYR A 678 -28.10 3.48 -17.97
CA TYR A 678 -29.35 2.89 -18.46
C TYR A 678 -29.95 2.00 -17.35
N GLY A 679 -30.87 2.55 -16.55
CA GLY A 679 -31.62 1.79 -15.54
C GLY A 679 -33.09 1.64 -15.90
N ALA A 680 -33.66 0.45 -15.67
CA ALA A 680 -35.10 0.21 -15.81
C ALA A 680 -35.93 1.14 -14.88
N THR A 681 -37.19 1.35 -15.22
CA THR A 681 -38.14 2.11 -14.40
C THR A 681 -38.30 1.44 -13.04
N GLY A 682 -38.05 2.19 -11.96
CA GLY A 682 -38.02 1.67 -10.59
C GLY A 682 -36.64 1.43 -9.97
N ALA A 683 -35.55 1.54 -10.73
CA ALA A 683 -34.18 1.34 -10.22
C ALA A 683 -33.61 2.49 -9.35
N GLY A 684 -34.46 3.37 -8.81
CA GLY A 684 -34.02 4.46 -7.92
C GLY A 684 -33.29 5.65 -8.58
N LYS A 685 -33.20 5.75 -9.92
CA LYS A 685 -32.44 6.80 -10.64
C LYS A 685 -32.65 8.23 -10.14
N THR A 686 -33.90 8.69 -10.07
CA THR A 686 -34.21 10.05 -9.59
C THR A 686 -33.92 10.21 -8.10
N HIS A 687 -34.12 9.16 -7.29
CA HIS A 687 -33.75 9.15 -5.87
C HIS A 687 -32.22 9.24 -5.69
N THR A 688 -31.42 8.56 -6.52
CA THR A 688 -29.96 8.72 -6.53
C THR A 688 -29.54 10.13 -6.95
N MET A 689 -30.21 10.72 -7.94
CA MET A 689 -29.87 12.06 -8.44
C MET A 689 -30.28 13.18 -7.51
N MET A 690 -31.41 13.07 -6.80
CA MET A 690 -32.01 14.17 -6.03
C MET A 690 -32.12 13.91 -4.52
N GLY A 691 -32.15 12.65 -4.09
CA GLY A 691 -32.39 12.26 -2.69
C GLY A 691 -33.85 11.97 -2.38
N SER A 692 -34.18 11.81 -1.10
CA SER A 692 -35.57 11.67 -0.63
C SER A 692 -36.31 13.01 -0.65
N GLU A 693 -37.61 13.03 -1.01
CA GLU A 693 -38.41 14.27 -1.03
C GLU A 693 -38.66 14.78 0.39
N ARG A 694 -38.39 16.07 0.66
CA ARG A 694 -38.87 16.75 1.87
C ARG A 694 -40.35 17.07 1.69
N ASP A 695 -41.22 16.40 2.44
CA ASP A 695 -42.61 16.82 2.55
C ASP A 695 -42.68 18.22 3.16
N GLY A 696 -43.35 19.13 2.44
CA GLY A 696 -43.36 20.56 2.68
C GLY A 696 -44.36 21.01 3.75
N SER A 697 -44.47 20.30 4.86
CA SER A 697 -45.32 20.68 5.99
C SER A 697 -44.69 20.22 7.31
N ASP A 698 -43.87 21.07 7.92
CA ASP A 698 -43.85 21.35 9.37
C ASP A 698 -42.61 22.17 9.74
N ASP A 699 -42.76 23.49 9.70
CA ASP A 699 -41.79 24.46 10.24
C ASP A 699 -42.18 24.89 11.68
N ASN A 700 -42.94 24.06 12.40
CA ASN A 700 -43.40 24.35 13.76
C ASN A 700 -43.77 23.06 14.53
N GLN A 701 -42.80 22.40 15.17
CA GLN A 701 -43.00 21.77 16.50
C GLN A 701 -41.69 21.25 17.09
N LEU A 702 -41.31 21.84 18.23
CA LEU A 702 -40.49 21.22 19.26
C LEU A 702 -41.46 20.56 20.25
N ASP A 703 -41.36 19.23 20.42
CA ASP A 703 -41.51 18.47 21.68
C ASP A 703 -42.08 17.05 21.48
N HIS A 704 -41.27 16.07 21.91
CA HIS A 704 -41.59 14.80 22.59
C HIS A 704 -42.38 13.63 21.92
N HIS A 705 -41.65 12.49 21.89
CA HIS A 705 -41.98 11.08 22.15
C HIS A 705 -42.55 10.12 21.07
N ASP A 706 -41.68 9.13 20.77
CA ASP A 706 -41.82 7.68 20.59
C ASP A 706 -42.50 7.01 19.36
N ASP A 707 -41.70 6.07 18.84
CA ASP A 707 -41.97 4.83 18.09
C ASP A 707 -42.14 4.82 16.55
N ASP A 708 -41.14 4.12 15.95
CA ASP A 708 -41.05 3.41 14.67
C ASP A 708 -40.92 4.17 13.33
N ASP A 709 -39.84 3.82 12.60
CA ASP A 709 -39.47 4.10 11.20
C ASP A 709 -38.93 5.51 10.82
N ASP A 710 -37.78 5.90 11.37
CA ASP A 710 -37.02 7.09 10.93
C ASP A 710 -35.92 6.70 9.90
N VAL A 711 -36.23 6.74 8.61
CA VAL A 711 -35.23 6.63 7.53
C VAL A 711 -34.54 8.00 7.37
N PRO A 712 -33.22 8.12 7.59
CA PRO A 712 -32.52 9.41 7.50
C PRO A 712 -32.70 10.03 6.11
N HIS A 713 -32.98 11.34 6.07
CA HIS A 713 -33.01 12.09 4.82
C HIS A 713 -31.64 12.02 4.13
N VAL A 714 -31.62 11.55 2.88
CA VAL A 714 -30.38 11.40 2.09
C VAL A 714 -30.44 12.37 0.92
N ASP A 715 -29.50 13.31 0.86
CA ASP A 715 -29.29 14.18 -0.30
C ASP A 715 -28.76 13.36 -1.49
N GLY A 716 -29.28 13.64 -2.69
CA GLY A 716 -28.79 13.01 -3.92
C GLY A 716 -27.53 13.65 -4.50
N ILE A 717 -27.06 13.12 -5.63
CA ILE A 717 -25.87 13.60 -6.34
C ILE A 717 -25.96 15.11 -6.68
N ILE A 718 -27.13 15.60 -7.10
CA ILE A 718 -27.34 17.01 -7.48
C ILE A 718 -27.14 17.98 -6.30
N PRO A 719 -27.88 17.85 -5.17
CA PRO A 719 -27.68 18.73 -4.02
C PRO A 719 -26.28 18.64 -3.41
N HIS A 720 -25.66 17.44 -3.36
CA HIS A 720 -24.27 17.28 -2.94
C HIS A 720 -23.28 18.02 -3.86
N SER A 721 -23.41 17.81 -5.17
CA SER A 721 -22.53 18.45 -6.16
C SER A 721 -22.62 19.98 -6.10
N LEU A 722 -23.83 20.53 -5.96
CA LEU A 722 -24.02 21.97 -5.81
C LEU A 722 -23.40 22.50 -4.52
N THR A 723 -23.61 21.80 -3.40
CA THR A 723 -23.07 22.18 -2.09
C THR A 723 -21.54 22.21 -2.12
N ASP A 724 -20.91 21.19 -2.70
CA ASP A 724 -19.45 21.12 -2.80
C ASP A 724 -18.89 22.18 -3.73
N ILE A 725 -19.53 22.46 -4.88
CA ILE A 725 -19.11 23.56 -5.77
C ILE A 725 -19.14 24.89 -5.03
N PHE A 726 -20.21 25.21 -4.30
CA PHE A 726 -20.30 26.48 -3.56
C PHE A 726 -19.32 26.52 -2.38
N ARG A 727 -19.06 25.40 -1.70
CA ARG A 727 -18.05 25.31 -0.63
C ARG A 727 -16.64 25.55 -1.18
N LEU A 728 -16.29 24.94 -2.31
CA LEU A 728 -14.99 25.09 -2.96
C LEU A 728 -14.78 26.53 -3.46
N ILE A 729 -15.80 27.16 -4.06
CA ILE A 729 -15.73 28.57 -4.46
C ILE A 729 -15.55 29.47 -3.23
N SER A 730 -16.18 29.14 -2.09
CA SER A 730 -16.05 29.95 -0.87
C SER A 730 -14.64 29.88 -0.29
N ARG A 731 -14.02 28.69 -0.25
CA ARG A 731 -12.62 28.53 0.18
C ARG A 731 -11.63 29.22 -0.77
N ALA A 732 -11.82 29.04 -2.08
CA ALA A 732 -10.98 29.71 -3.07
C ALA A 732 -11.05 31.24 -2.93
N ARG A 733 -12.23 31.79 -2.63
CA ARG A 733 -12.41 33.24 -2.37
C ARG A 733 -11.67 33.73 -1.12
N GLU A 734 -11.60 32.93 -0.07
CA GLU A 734 -10.85 33.29 1.15
C GLU A 734 -9.34 33.34 0.86
N GLU A 735 -8.82 32.32 0.17
CA GLU A 735 -7.41 32.25 -0.24
C GLU A 735 -7.03 33.36 -1.25
N GLU A 736 -7.90 33.64 -2.21
CA GLU A 736 -7.71 34.70 -3.20
C GLU A 736 -7.82 36.10 -2.60
N ALA A 737 -8.62 36.29 -1.54
CA ALA A 737 -8.70 37.57 -0.84
C ALA A 737 -7.39 37.91 -0.12
N GLU A 738 -6.68 36.92 0.43
CA GLU A 738 -5.35 37.12 1.01
C GLU A 738 -4.32 37.47 -0.08
N ALA A 739 -4.35 36.78 -1.23
CA ALA A 739 -3.47 37.06 -2.37
C ALA A 739 -3.73 38.45 -3.01
N ALA A 740 -4.99 38.87 -3.10
CA ALA A 740 -5.38 40.18 -3.62
C ALA A 740 -4.80 41.34 -2.79
N VAL A 741 -4.69 41.17 -1.47
CA VAL A 741 -4.09 42.17 -0.56
C VAL A 741 -2.57 42.24 -0.72
N ALA A 742 -1.92 41.10 -0.99
CA ALA A 742 -0.46 41.02 -1.18
C ALA A 742 0.01 41.55 -2.55
N GLU A 743 -0.79 41.35 -3.61
CA GLU A 743 -0.32 41.56 -5.01
C GLU A 743 -1.22 42.48 -5.86
N GLY A 744 -2.32 43.01 -5.31
CA GLY A 744 -3.20 43.96 -6.02
C GLY A 744 -4.03 43.34 -7.15
N LEU A 745 -4.34 42.05 -7.04
CA LEU A 745 -5.14 41.28 -8.01
C LEU A 745 -6.65 41.40 -7.73
N GLY A 746 -7.47 41.38 -8.79
CA GLY A 746 -8.92 41.31 -8.68
C GLY A 746 -9.46 39.96 -9.14
N PHE A 747 -10.37 39.35 -8.38
CA PHE A 747 -10.97 38.06 -8.72
C PHE A 747 -12.49 38.16 -8.81
N ASN A 748 -13.10 37.51 -9.80
CA ASN A 748 -14.55 37.43 -9.96
C ASN A 748 -14.98 36.00 -10.26
N TRP A 749 -16.00 35.51 -9.53
CA TRP A 749 -16.59 34.20 -9.73
C TRP A 749 -18.06 34.36 -10.15
N THR A 750 -18.41 33.79 -11.31
CA THR A 750 -19.79 33.75 -11.81
C THR A 750 -20.28 32.30 -11.91
N VAL A 751 -21.40 31.97 -11.26
CA VAL A 751 -22.03 30.65 -11.37
C VAL A 751 -23.38 30.77 -12.08
N VAL A 752 -23.50 30.13 -13.23
CA VAL A 752 -24.74 30.01 -14.01
C VAL A 752 -25.28 28.60 -13.85
N VAL A 753 -26.56 28.47 -13.54
CA VAL A 753 -27.24 27.18 -13.39
C VAL A 753 -28.43 27.15 -14.32
N THR A 754 -28.56 26.09 -15.12
CA THR A 754 -29.72 25.82 -15.96
C THR A 754 -30.26 24.44 -15.65
N TYR A 755 -31.58 24.29 -15.51
CA TYR A 755 -32.20 22.99 -15.29
C TYR A 755 -33.32 22.78 -16.31
N LEU A 756 -33.15 21.81 -17.21
CA LEU A 756 -34.00 21.61 -18.36
C LEU A 756 -34.71 20.26 -18.30
N GLU A 757 -35.99 20.24 -18.64
CA GLU A 757 -36.74 19.03 -18.91
C GLU A 757 -36.84 18.80 -20.42
N VAL A 758 -36.59 17.56 -20.85
CA VAL A 758 -36.88 17.09 -22.20
C VAL A 758 -37.98 16.05 -22.13
N TYR A 759 -39.16 16.39 -22.64
CA TYR A 759 -40.35 15.54 -22.65
C TYR A 759 -41.11 15.67 -23.98
N ASN A 760 -41.31 14.55 -24.67
CA ASN A 760 -42.04 14.46 -25.95
C ASN A 760 -41.61 15.50 -27.02
N GLU A 761 -40.30 15.58 -27.30
CA GLU A 761 -39.66 16.56 -28.23
C GLU A 761 -39.81 18.04 -27.82
N GLN A 762 -40.32 18.33 -26.62
CA GLN A 762 -40.38 19.68 -26.08
C GLN A 762 -39.32 19.86 -24.99
N ILE A 763 -38.65 21.01 -25.02
CA ILE A 763 -37.69 21.44 -23.99
C ILE A 763 -38.39 22.50 -23.12
N ARG A 764 -38.29 22.32 -21.80
CA ARG A 764 -38.81 23.27 -20.80
C ARG A 764 -37.69 23.64 -19.84
N ASP A 765 -37.66 24.91 -19.45
CA ASP A 765 -36.79 25.36 -18.37
C ASP A 765 -37.51 25.15 -17.03
N LEU A 766 -37.00 24.22 -16.23
CA LEU A 766 -37.56 23.88 -14.92
C LEU A 766 -37.33 24.97 -13.87
N LEU A 767 -36.42 25.90 -14.12
CA LEU A 767 -36.20 27.08 -13.28
C LEU A 767 -37.16 28.23 -13.65
N HIS A 768 -37.93 28.11 -14.73
CA HIS A 768 -38.85 29.17 -15.18
C HIS A 768 -40.29 28.97 -14.67
N PRO A 769 -40.93 29.96 -14.03
CA PRO A 769 -42.21 29.78 -13.32
C PRO A 769 -43.44 29.49 -14.20
N SER A 770 -43.38 29.74 -15.51
CA SER A 770 -44.53 29.57 -16.41
C SER A 770 -44.74 28.14 -16.94
N ASN A 771 -43.75 27.24 -16.79
CA ASN A 771 -43.76 25.84 -17.29
C ASN A 771 -44.27 25.66 -18.75
N ARG A 772 -44.11 26.69 -19.60
CA ARG A 772 -44.51 26.66 -21.03
C ARG A 772 -43.37 26.11 -21.90
N PRO A 773 -43.67 25.45 -23.03
CA PRO A 773 -42.66 25.08 -24.03
C PRO A 773 -41.93 26.33 -24.53
N LEU A 774 -40.59 26.30 -24.59
CA LEU A 774 -39.78 27.48 -24.92
C LEU A 774 -40.00 27.94 -26.38
N ALA A 775 -40.56 29.15 -26.56
CA ALA A 775 -40.34 30.00 -27.72
C ALA A 775 -39.61 31.26 -27.24
N LEU A 776 -38.43 31.56 -27.81
CA LEU A 776 -37.46 32.55 -27.32
C LEU A 776 -38.07 33.93 -26.97
N ARG A 777 -38.18 34.27 -25.68
CA ARG A 777 -38.24 35.67 -25.16
C ARG A 777 -37.98 35.74 -23.63
N GLU A 778 -37.51 36.90 -23.17
CA GLU A 778 -36.84 37.20 -21.88
C GLU A 778 -37.76 37.55 -20.70
N ASP A 779 -37.38 37.16 -19.46
CA ASP A 779 -37.49 37.96 -18.20
C ASP A 779 -36.74 37.29 -17.00
N PRO A 780 -36.35 37.99 -15.91
CA PRO A 780 -35.50 37.47 -14.83
C PRO A 780 -36.22 37.14 -13.49
N GLY A 781 -35.90 35.99 -12.85
CA GLY A 781 -36.14 35.81 -11.40
C GLY A 781 -36.23 34.39 -10.80
N ARG A 782 -35.27 34.09 -9.90
CA ARG A 782 -35.30 33.23 -8.67
C ARG A 782 -35.34 31.69 -8.73
N ARG A 783 -34.67 31.08 -7.73
CA ARG A 783 -34.29 29.66 -7.53
C ARG A 783 -35.09 29.03 -6.37
N THR A 784 -35.73 27.85 -6.57
CA THR A 784 -36.04 26.74 -5.60
C THR A 784 -37.16 25.75 -6.03
N TRP A 785 -37.58 25.71 -7.31
CA TRP A 785 -38.80 24.96 -7.72
C TRP A 785 -38.60 23.80 -8.70
N GLY A 786 -37.35 23.53 -9.11
CA GLY A 786 -37.03 22.77 -10.32
C GLY A 786 -37.66 21.38 -10.43
N ASN A 787 -37.50 20.53 -9.41
CA ASN A 787 -38.01 19.16 -9.49
C ASN A 787 -39.54 19.07 -9.29
N ARG A 788 -40.14 20.00 -8.55
CA ARG A 788 -41.61 20.11 -8.39
C ARG A 788 -42.32 20.47 -9.70
N ASN A 789 -41.60 21.07 -10.65
CA ASN A 789 -42.12 21.45 -11.96
C ASN A 789 -41.96 20.36 -13.03
N ARG A 790 -41.24 19.27 -12.71
CA ARG A 790 -40.99 18.12 -13.60
C ARG A 790 -42.20 17.21 -13.65
N ARG A 791 -42.50 16.62 -14.82
CA ARG A 791 -43.59 15.63 -14.92
C ARG A 791 -43.18 14.28 -14.31
N THR A 792 -43.81 13.93 -13.21
CA THR A 792 -43.77 12.59 -12.59
C THR A 792 -45.17 11.99 -12.63
N GLU A 793 -45.35 10.80 -13.21
CA GLU A 793 -46.64 10.09 -13.22
C GLU A 793 -46.45 8.62 -12.82
N SER A 794 -47.34 8.13 -11.96
CA SER A 794 -47.33 6.76 -11.44
C SER A 794 -47.69 5.74 -12.52
N THR A 795 -46.97 4.62 -12.57
CA THR A 795 -47.37 3.44 -13.34
C THR A 795 -47.71 2.29 -12.39
N ALA A 796 -48.43 1.27 -12.87
CA ALA A 796 -48.78 0.08 -12.09
C ALA A 796 -47.56 -0.73 -11.58
N ALA A 797 -46.32 -0.27 -11.81
CA ALA A 797 -45.09 -0.88 -11.34
C ALA A 797 -44.20 0.04 -10.48
N ASN A 798 -44.56 1.31 -10.20
CA ASN A 798 -43.93 2.17 -9.17
C ASN A 798 -44.65 3.54 -9.00
N GLN A 799 -44.71 4.04 -7.76
CA GLN A 799 -45.37 5.33 -7.42
C GLN A 799 -44.55 6.57 -7.81
N VAL A 800 -43.21 6.46 -7.92
CA VAL A 800 -42.32 7.56 -8.31
C VAL A 800 -41.40 7.09 -9.45
N SER A 801 -41.79 7.33 -10.69
CA SER A 801 -40.92 7.09 -11.85
C SER A 801 -40.94 8.27 -12.82
N SER A 802 -39.77 8.83 -13.13
CA SER A 802 -39.67 9.96 -14.05
C SER A 802 -39.74 9.51 -15.52
N ARG A 803 -40.74 9.98 -16.25
CA ARG A 803 -40.94 9.73 -17.70
C ARG A 803 -40.35 10.83 -18.59
N SER A 804 -39.71 11.85 -18.01
CA SER A 804 -38.97 12.90 -18.69
C SER A 804 -37.48 12.83 -18.38
N HIS A 805 -36.62 13.29 -19.30
CA HIS A 805 -35.20 13.47 -19.02
C HIS A 805 -34.98 14.82 -18.35
N ALA A 806 -34.13 14.90 -17.33
CA ALA A 806 -33.74 16.17 -16.72
C ALA A 806 -32.24 16.41 -16.93
N VAL A 807 -31.87 17.63 -17.33
CA VAL A 807 -30.48 18.06 -17.55
C VAL A 807 -30.22 19.27 -16.67
N LEU A 808 -29.44 19.09 -15.61
CA LEU A 808 -28.88 20.19 -14.83
C LEU A 808 -27.50 20.51 -15.38
N GLN A 809 -27.27 21.77 -15.73
CA GLN A 809 -25.96 22.24 -16.13
C GLN A 809 -25.54 23.40 -15.22
N VAL A 810 -24.34 23.30 -14.66
CA VAL A 810 -23.72 24.30 -13.79
C VAL A 810 -22.45 24.78 -14.46
N THR A 811 -22.42 26.05 -14.82
CA THR A 811 -21.26 26.70 -15.39
C THR A 811 -20.63 27.61 -14.34
N VAL A 812 -19.37 27.38 -14.01
CA VAL A 812 -18.57 28.23 -13.11
C VAL A 812 -17.53 28.95 -13.95
N LYS A 813 -17.50 30.28 -13.84
CA LYS A 813 -16.49 31.13 -14.46
C LYS A 813 -15.68 31.81 -13.37
N HIS A 814 -14.36 31.78 -13.51
CA HIS A 814 -13.43 32.53 -12.70
C HIS A 814 -12.69 33.51 -13.60
N THR A 815 -12.68 34.78 -13.22
CA THR A 815 -11.97 35.84 -13.94
C THR A 815 -10.97 36.47 -12.99
N THR A 816 -9.69 36.39 -13.35
CA THR A 816 -8.59 37.08 -12.67
C THR A 816 -8.23 38.33 -13.44
N THR A 817 -8.11 39.45 -12.75
CA THR A 817 -7.73 40.76 -13.30
C THR A 817 -6.40 41.17 -12.70
N THR A 818 -5.39 41.35 -13.56
CA THR A 818 -4.02 41.75 -13.17
C THR A 818 -3.73 43.16 -13.66
N MET A 819 -3.22 44.03 -12.78
CA MET A 819 -2.78 45.38 -13.15
C MET A 819 -1.30 45.34 -13.57
N LEU A 820 -1.00 45.56 -14.85
CA LEU A 820 0.38 45.68 -15.34
C LEU A 820 0.92 47.11 -15.11
N ARG A 821 2.25 47.27 -15.06
CA ARG A 821 3.01 48.52 -14.78
C ARG A 821 2.66 49.76 -15.64
N GLN A 822 1.72 49.65 -16.59
CA GLN A 822 1.23 50.73 -17.45
C GLN A 822 -0.29 51.00 -17.34
N ASN A 823 -0.96 50.57 -16.26
CA ASN A 823 -2.41 50.78 -16.04
C ASN A 823 -3.34 50.13 -17.09
N ASN A 824 -2.89 49.09 -17.80
CA ASN A 824 -3.78 48.26 -18.61
C ASN A 824 -4.20 47.01 -17.82
N PRO A 825 -5.48 46.85 -17.46
CA PRO A 825 -5.97 45.64 -16.82
C PRO A 825 -5.97 44.48 -17.81
N HIS A 826 -5.37 43.36 -17.44
CA HIS A 826 -5.48 42.11 -18.19
C HIS A 826 -6.40 41.15 -17.45
N GLU A 827 -7.49 40.74 -18.11
CA GLU A 827 -8.43 39.76 -17.59
C GLU A 827 -8.17 38.38 -18.21
N ALA A 828 -7.91 37.39 -17.36
CA ALA A 828 -7.87 35.98 -17.73
C ALA A 828 -9.12 35.30 -17.16
N THR A 829 -9.91 34.64 -18.02
CA THR A 829 -11.13 33.94 -17.58
C THR A 829 -11.01 32.44 -17.85
N THR A 830 -11.25 31.63 -16.83
CA THR A 830 -11.44 30.18 -16.95
C THR A 830 -12.91 29.81 -16.74
N GLU A 831 -13.40 28.82 -17.48
CA GLU A 831 -14.79 28.38 -17.45
C GLU A 831 -14.86 26.85 -17.31
N GLY A 832 -15.65 26.38 -16.36
CA GLY A 832 -15.99 24.98 -16.19
C GLY A 832 -17.47 24.74 -16.33
N VAL A 833 -17.86 23.62 -16.95
CA VAL A 833 -19.26 23.23 -17.10
C VAL A 833 -19.45 21.81 -16.56
N LEU A 834 -20.31 21.65 -15.56
CA LEU A 834 -20.80 20.36 -15.07
C LEU A 834 -22.19 20.11 -15.64
N SER A 835 -22.41 18.95 -16.25
CA SER A 835 -23.73 18.51 -16.73
C SER A 835 -24.14 17.23 -16.03
N LEU A 836 -25.22 17.28 -15.25
CA LEU A 836 -25.84 16.14 -14.57
C LEU A 836 -27.14 15.79 -15.29
N ILE A 837 -27.24 14.58 -15.80
CA ILE A 837 -28.36 14.13 -16.64
C ILE A 837 -29.09 12.97 -15.95
N ASP A 838 -30.36 13.18 -15.61
CA ASP A 838 -31.27 12.12 -15.17
C ASP A 838 -32.09 11.61 -16.37
N LEU A 839 -31.83 10.37 -16.79
CA LEU A 839 -32.47 9.77 -17.96
C LEU A 839 -33.85 9.20 -17.62
N ALA A 840 -34.80 9.31 -18.56
CA ALA A 840 -36.12 8.68 -18.41
C ALA A 840 -35.99 7.15 -18.36
N GLY A 841 -36.86 6.48 -17.60
CA GLY A 841 -36.88 5.02 -17.53
C GLY A 841 -37.25 4.35 -18.86
N SER A 842 -36.47 3.34 -19.28
CA SER A 842 -36.71 2.57 -20.50
C SER A 842 -37.39 1.23 -20.19
N GLU A 843 -38.71 1.17 -20.26
CA GLU A 843 -39.46 -0.10 -20.22
C GLU A 843 -39.76 -0.64 -21.64
N ARG A 844 -39.71 -1.97 -21.81
CA ARG A 844 -40.20 -2.62 -23.03
C ARG A 844 -41.73 -2.59 -23.01
N ALA A 845 -42.33 -2.13 -24.10
CA ALA A 845 -43.79 -2.03 -24.24
C ALA A 845 -44.53 -3.35 -23.96
N SER A 846 -43.89 -4.50 -24.20
CA SER A 846 -44.44 -5.84 -23.93
C SER A 846 -44.71 -6.12 -22.44
N ASN A 847 -44.02 -5.44 -21.53
CA ASN A 847 -44.13 -5.66 -20.08
C ASN A 847 -45.07 -4.65 -19.39
N THR A 848 -45.76 -3.81 -20.16
CA THR A 848 -46.68 -2.79 -19.67
C THR A 848 -47.99 -2.87 -20.45
N GLN A 849 -49.16 -2.86 -19.78
CA GLN A 849 -50.48 -2.85 -20.46
C GLN A 849 -50.80 -1.46 -21.09
N ASN A 850 -49.85 -0.86 -21.80
CA ASN A 850 -49.96 0.49 -22.36
C ASN A 850 -50.67 0.47 -23.73
N THR A 851 -51.77 1.20 -23.87
CA THR A 851 -52.51 1.40 -25.14
C THR A 851 -52.62 2.88 -25.51
N GLY A 852 -52.77 3.20 -26.81
CA GLY A 852 -52.93 4.57 -27.32
C GLY A 852 -51.66 5.44 -27.25
N LEU A 853 -51.80 6.72 -26.90
CA LEU A 853 -50.73 7.72 -26.75
C LEU A 853 -49.53 7.22 -25.90
N ARG A 854 -49.78 6.32 -24.93
CA ARG A 854 -48.78 5.73 -24.03
C ARG A 854 -47.82 4.76 -24.73
N LEU A 855 -48.28 4.08 -25.78
CA LEU A 855 -47.42 3.22 -26.61
C LEU A 855 -46.50 4.09 -27.49
N THR A 856 -47.01 5.22 -27.98
CA THR A 856 -46.26 6.20 -28.78
C THR A 856 -45.18 6.89 -27.95
N GLU A 857 -45.49 7.20 -26.68
CA GLU A 857 -44.56 7.78 -25.70
C GLU A 857 -43.41 6.82 -25.34
N GLY A 858 -43.71 5.57 -24.98
CA GLY A 858 -42.70 4.54 -24.70
C GLY A 858 -41.84 4.19 -25.92
N ALA A 859 -42.38 4.29 -27.14
CA ALA A 859 -41.62 4.10 -28.38
C ALA A 859 -40.66 5.27 -28.68
N ASN A 860 -40.95 6.49 -28.21
CA ASN A 860 -40.07 7.65 -28.41
C ASN A 860 -38.94 7.72 -27.37
N ILE A 861 -39.18 7.32 -26.12
CA ILE A 861 -38.13 7.18 -25.08
C ILE A 861 -37.06 6.15 -25.51
N ASN A 862 -37.47 5.09 -26.22
CA ASN A 862 -36.60 3.99 -26.66
C ASN A 862 -35.84 4.24 -28.00
N LYS A 863 -35.97 5.42 -28.63
CA LYS A 863 -35.19 5.77 -29.83
C LYS A 863 -33.86 6.40 -29.44
N VAL A 864 -32.74 5.79 -29.86
CA VAL A 864 -31.33 6.24 -29.67
C VAL A 864 -31.06 7.71 -30.06
N ARG A 865 -31.96 8.35 -30.82
CA ARG A 865 -31.82 9.75 -31.26
C ARG A 865 -31.95 10.80 -30.13
N TYR A 866 -32.54 10.51 -28.97
CA TYR A 866 -32.76 11.53 -27.92
C TYR A 866 -31.57 11.74 -26.99
N ALA A 867 -30.91 10.68 -26.55
CA ALA A 867 -29.70 10.78 -25.72
C ALA A 867 -28.59 11.58 -26.44
N ASN A 868 -28.41 11.34 -27.75
CA ASN A 868 -27.43 12.09 -28.56
C ASN A 868 -27.86 13.53 -28.92
N ARG A 869 -29.17 13.83 -28.95
CA ARG A 869 -29.65 15.21 -29.08
C ARG A 869 -29.43 16.00 -27.79
N ALA A 870 -29.75 15.43 -26.62
CA ALA A 870 -29.57 16.07 -25.31
C ALA A 870 -28.10 16.44 -25.04
N LYS A 871 -27.15 15.56 -25.39
CA LYS A 871 -25.69 15.81 -25.31
C LYS A 871 -25.22 17.04 -26.13
N ASN A 872 -25.98 17.44 -27.16
CA ASN A 872 -25.62 18.52 -28.09
C ASN A 872 -26.52 19.77 -28.00
N ILE A 873 -27.36 19.89 -26.97
CA ILE A 873 -28.16 21.10 -26.72
C ILE A 873 -27.22 22.21 -26.21
N ARG A 874 -26.59 22.96 -27.12
CA ARG A 874 -25.99 24.27 -26.81
C ARG A 874 -27.09 25.34 -26.83
N ILE A 875 -27.85 25.48 -25.74
CA ILE A 875 -28.67 26.68 -25.55
C ILE A 875 -27.71 27.78 -25.09
N ARG A 876 -27.65 28.91 -25.80
CA ARG A 876 -27.05 30.14 -25.26
C ARG A 876 -28.00 30.63 -24.15
N PRO A 877 -27.67 30.46 -22.86
CA PRO A 877 -28.57 30.89 -21.81
C PRO A 877 -28.58 32.42 -21.82
N LYS A 878 -29.75 33.04 -21.81
CA LYS A 878 -29.84 34.45 -21.46
C LYS A 878 -29.55 34.54 -19.96
N LYS A 879 -28.39 35.15 -19.65
CA LYS A 879 -27.79 35.40 -18.33
C LYS A 879 -28.79 35.26 -17.15
N HIS A 880 -28.62 34.24 -16.32
CA HIS A 880 -28.84 34.38 -14.88
C HIS A 880 -27.46 34.49 -14.25
N VAL A 881 -26.91 35.71 -14.34
CA VAL A 881 -25.63 36.06 -13.75
C VAL A 881 -25.91 36.56 -12.35
N VAL A 882 -25.41 35.84 -11.34
CA VAL A 882 -25.20 36.45 -10.03
C VAL A 882 -23.85 37.13 -10.10
N THR A 883 -23.83 38.40 -10.53
CA THR A 883 -22.68 39.29 -10.39
C THR A 883 -22.77 39.89 -9.00
N ALA A 884 -21.88 39.49 -8.09
CA ALA A 884 -21.63 40.26 -6.89
C ALA A 884 -20.65 41.38 -7.26
N GLU A 885 -21.17 42.49 -7.78
CA GLU A 885 -20.38 43.69 -8.02
C GLU A 885 -20.14 44.48 -6.72
N MET A 886 -18.95 45.10 -6.65
CA MET A 886 -18.56 46.33 -5.94
C MET A 886 -17.82 46.29 -4.58
N THR A 887 -16.53 46.67 -4.70
CA THR A 887 -15.72 47.67 -3.97
C THR A 887 -15.82 47.77 -2.44
N HIS A 888 -14.77 47.26 -1.80
CA HIS A 888 -14.57 47.11 -0.36
C HIS A 888 -14.62 48.39 0.50
N ILE A 889 -14.41 49.57 -0.07
CA ILE A 889 -14.10 50.77 0.75
C ILE A 889 -15.36 51.49 1.25
N GLN A 890 -16.50 51.40 0.55
CA GLN A 890 -17.74 52.10 0.96
C GLN A 890 -18.67 51.24 1.82
N ARG A 891 -18.38 49.94 2.00
CA ARG A 891 -19.24 49.01 2.74
C ARG A 891 -18.79 48.75 4.17
N ALA A 892 -17.51 48.95 4.50
CA ALA A 892 -17.02 48.85 5.87
C ALA A 892 -17.66 49.93 6.76
N ASP A 893 -17.64 51.20 6.32
CA ASP A 893 -18.26 52.31 7.07
C ASP A 893 -19.78 52.16 7.22
N ARG A 894 -20.45 51.62 6.19
CA ARG A 894 -21.90 51.37 6.22
C ARG A 894 -22.26 50.20 7.13
N LEU A 895 -21.50 49.11 7.09
CA LEU A 895 -21.66 47.97 7.98
C LEU A 895 -21.28 48.31 9.42
N GLU A 896 -20.35 49.23 9.63
CA GLU A 896 -19.98 49.70 10.96
C GLU A 896 -21.05 50.66 11.54
N GLN A 897 -21.66 51.51 10.70
CA GLN A 897 -22.85 52.29 11.07
C GLN A 897 -24.08 51.40 11.31
N GLU A 898 -24.34 50.40 10.47
CA GLU A 898 -25.46 49.47 10.62
C GLU A 898 -25.24 48.52 11.82
N ASN A 899 -24.00 48.08 12.10
CA ASN A 899 -23.67 47.34 13.32
C ASN A 899 -23.71 48.21 14.57
N ALA A 900 -23.36 49.49 14.49
CA ALA A 900 -23.55 50.44 15.61
C ALA A 900 -25.05 50.64 15.90
N ALA A 901 -25.89 50.77 14.86
CA ALA A 901 -27.34 50.85 15.01
C ALA A 901 -27.95 49.55 15.54
N LEU A 902 -27.46 48.37 15.11
CA LEU A 902 -27.86 47.07 15.62
C LEU A 902 -27.41 46.84 17.07
N ARG A 903 -26.19 47.28 17.44
CA ARG A 903 -25.71 47.24 18.84
C ARG A 903 -26.56 48.15 19.72
N GLN A 904 -26.92 49.33 19.24
CA GLN A 904 -27.79 50.27 19.96
C GLN A 904 -29.23 49.71 20.09
N ALA A 905 -29.79 49.11 19.04
CA ALA A 905 -31.10 48.45 19.06
C ALA A 905 -31.13 47.19 19.96
N LEU A 906 -30.03 46.42 20.01
CA LEU A 906 -29.87 45.28 20.94
C LEU A 906 -29.71 45.74 22.40
N GLN A 907 -29.12 46.91 22.63
CA GLN A 907 -28.96 47.51 23.96
C GLN A 907 -30.27 48.14 24.45
N GLU A 908 -31.08 48.72 23.56
CA GLU A 908 -32.45 49.20 23.82
C GLU A 908 -33.44 48.04 24.02
N ALA A 909 -33.31 46.94 23.26
CA ALA A 909 -34.11 45.72 23.43
C ALA A 909 -33.76 44.94 24.72
N ARG A 910 -32.54 45.07 25.25
CA ARG A 910 -32.15 44.52 26.57
C ARG A 910 -32.53 45.40 27.76
N GLY A 911 -32.89 46.67 27.54
CA GLY A 911 -33.38 47.59 28.59
C GLY A 911 -34.91 47.63 28.74
N GLY A 912 -35.65 46.88 27.91
CA GLY A 912 -37.10 46.96 27.74
C GLY A 912 -37.96 46.01 28.58
N VAL A 913 -37.45 45.40 29.65
CA VAL A 913 -38.28 44.67 30.62
C VAL A 913 -38.08 45.27 32.01
N LYS A 914 -38.80 46.36 32.28
CA LYS A 914 -39.06 46.81 33.65
C LYS A 914 -40.13 45.91 34.26
N ARG A 915 -39.77 45.24 35.37
CA ARG A 915 -40.69 44.70 36.37
C ARG A 915 -41.80 45.73 36.66
N LYS A 916 -43.06 45.30 36.56
CA LYS A 916 -44.12 45.72 37.48
C LYS A 916 -44.59 44.46 38.22
N SER A 917 -44.57 44.60 39.54
CA SER A 917 -44.77 43.63 40.61
C SER A 917 -46.23 43.20 40.81
N ILE A 918 -46.41 42.25 41.75
CA ILE A 918 -47.62 41.89 42.57
C ILE A 918 -48.36 40.67 41.99
N ASP A 919 -48.63 39.55 42.69
CA ASP A 919 -48.48 39.18 44.10
C ASP A 919 -48.50 37.65 44.32
N ASP A 920 -48.06 37.28 45.51
CA ASP A 920 -48.15 36.02 46.25
C ASP A 920 -49.37 35.10 45.97
N ASN A 921 -49.12 33.80 45.77
CA ASN A 921 -49.61 32.76 46.68
C ASN A 921 -49.20 31.33 46.27
N MET A 922 -48.91 30.54 47.31
CA MET A 922 -48.92 29.06 47.40
C MET A 922 -47.68 28.28 46.97
N LEU A 923 -46.72 28.22 47.90
CA LEU A 923 -46.06 26.97 48.28
C LEU A 923 -47.02 26.13 49.15
N ASN A 924 -47.28 24.90 48.74
CA ASN A 924 -47.66 23.70 49.51
C ASN A 924 -47.74 22.57 48.47
N GLY A 925 -46.87 21.58 48.43
CA GLY A 925 -46.63 20.49 49.39
C GLY A 925 -46.18 19.28 48.56
N LEU A 926 -45.16 18.54 49.03
CA LEU A 926 -45.22 17.10 49.34
C LEU A 926 -45.45 16.19 48.11
N GLU A 927 -44.43 15.41 47.73
CA GLU A 927 -44.22 13.98 48.09
C GLU A 927 -44.50 13.13 46.83
N ASP A 928 -43.46 12.48 46.32
CA ASP A 928 -43.26 11.01 46.39
C ASP A 928 -43.96 10.25 45.26
N SER A 929 -43.16 9.78 44.29
CA SER A 929 -42.92 8.35 44.03
C SER A 929 -41.87 8.15 42.94
#